data_AF-A0A5Y5BWH3-F1
#
_entry.id   AF-A0A5Y5BWH3-F1
#
_cell.length_a   1.000
_cell.length_b   1.000
_cell.length_c   1.000
_cell.angle_alpha   90.00
_cell.angle_beta   90.00
_cell.angle_gamma   90.00
#
_symmetry.space_group_name_H-M   'P 1'
#
loop_
_entity.id
_entity.type
_entity.pdbx_description
1 polymer ?
#
loop_
_entity_poly.entity_id
_entity_poly.type
_entity_poly.pdbx_seq_one_letter_code
_entity_poly.pdbx_strand_id
1 'polypeptide(L)'
;MTVSTEVDHNDYTGNGVTTSFPYTFRIFKKSDLVVQVVDLNENITELILDTDYTVTGAGGYTCGDVVLSSPLANGYQISISRELPVTQETDLRNQGKFFAEVHENAFDKLTMLIQQVRSWLSLALRKPSFVANYYDALGNYIRNLRDPSRPQDAATKNYVDNLSEGNNSYADNLFSRTLRVPEKINTLPSSLDRANKIPAFDSNGNAIVIIPQSGSASDVLIELAKPSGSGLVGFSHSNNYNPGMVGEKLQNVVYPTDAPFYAPTDGTSDATTALQSAITHCEGKNAVLCINKSFSVSDSLSISSPLCVFAMNEQCGIVSSAPAGHAAVIFNGDNICWNGGFIRGLNQPSSSTIRQDGVLLNGNDCVLDNVSINGFFAKGLHTSNADGSGVGIRDYGTRNTISKCRVEYNKFGISLEGKDGWVLGNYVSNHYRMSSEAKPWDDTSNYWDGIVGGGEWLGVATGYLIDGNEFEDNGQSGIYAGGNGGIFAKNRITNNHIHGNWNRGIDFGVVQRLANSDVYENIITDNIVHNNRAANIWLAGVRDSIINNNNSWFTDDYRSMFAGNFDACVCLTLADGGEKAAPTGNQVNGNRCKTLESDDQISGFTLNITDTARGNQVRDNVLSPIGEAYIPNPELYAVNNIDIPTEFAFTPQLIGGSGVTLGNSSGKLTANGNVFSLSLSISAQSVSSPSGSLTIGYIPGLSGTSVRHHNVRTEFYNNLNTTMQRAQPYVNIGDSADQLRVYRLADGLSKDDLLEYFMSNSDLRMVGDIEIEPYNFSRSVTVVGHSFCTSDVMSTELNRLLGTDIYNFARGGASDVEVAMSQEAITRQYAPVGGSIPASGSVALTPTEVGIFWNGATGKCIFGGIDGTFSTTLVNAGTGETQLVFTRDSAGSAVSVSTTATFAMRPYTRFNTNTIPAGRKHSLHRDDIYIVWGGRNSTDYTRYVSELHTMVANMHTQRFVICPEFPYDTETTGTTGATNLAALNNKLKADFPDNYCQISGVDLLQNFKSKYNPAYAGDVTDIANGITPRSLREDNLHPSETLQPNGLYIGAKVNADFIAQFIKSKGWGG
;
A
#
# COMPACT_ATOMS: atom_id res chain seq x y z
N MET A 1 25.52 104.89 28.08
CA MET A 1 24.08 105.04 27.74
C MET A 1 23.27 104.85 29.00
N THR A 2 22.58 105.91 29.40
CA THR A 2 21.80 106.01 30.63
C THR A 2 20.64 105.01 30.66
N VAL A 3 20.29 104.48 31.85
CA VAL A 3 19.09 103.66 32.06
C VAL A 3 17.86 104.46 31.64
N SER A 4 17.28 104.07 30.51
CA SER A 4 16.18 104.78 29.83
C SER A 4 14.88 103.98 29.78
N THR A 5 14.86 102.77 30.34
CA THR A 5 13.68 101.91 30.46
C THR A 5 13.22 101.85 31.92
N GLU A 6 11.91 101.79 32.15
CA GLU A 6 11.33 101.50 33.48
C GLU A 6 11.26 100.00 33.77
N VAL A 7 11.50 99.15 32.77
CA VAL A 7 11.48 97.69 32.90
C VAL A 7 12.74 97.22 33.64
N ASP A 8 12.56 96.40 34.65
CA ASP A 8 13.63 95.81 35.47
C ASP A 8 13.48 94.29 35.68
N HIS A 9 12.40 93.72 35.16
CA HIS A 9 12.15 92.29 35.08
C HIS A 9 11.39 91.93 33.80
N ASN A 10 11.47 90.67 33.39
CA ASN A 10 10.70 90.09 32.29
C ASN A 10 10.15 88.73 32.72
N ASP A 11 8.86 88.50 32.47
CA ASP A 11 8.20 87.23 32.75
C ASP A 11 7.77 86.52 31.46
N TYR A 12 7.93 85.20 31.43
CA TYR A 12 7.52 84.35 30.30
C TYR A 12 6.80 83.10 30.78
N THR A 13 5.98 82.50 29.91
CA THR A 13 5.36 81.19 30.14
C THR A 13 6.04 80.16 29.25
N GLY A 14 6.45 79.05 29.85
CA GLY A 14 7.03 77.91 29.15
C GLY A 14 6.02 77.24 28.24
N ASN A 15 6.46 76.88 27.05
CA ASN A 15 5.69 76.10 26.07
C ASN A 15 6.23 74.67 25.92
N GLY A 16 7.15 74.25 26.78
CA GLY A 16 7.82 72.95 26.73
C GLY A 16 8.93 72.85 25.68
N VAL A 17 9.21 73.91 24.92
CA VAL A 17 10.18 73.89 23.80
C VAL A 17 11.22 75.01 23.88
N THR A 18 10.83 76.19 24.36
CA THR A 18 11.70 77.38 24.37
C THR A 18 12.76 77.30 25.48
N THR A 19 14.02 77.55 25.12
CA THR A 19 15.17 77.60 26.06
C THR A 19 15.76 78.99 26.20
N SER A 20 15.58 79.88 25.22
CA SER A 20 16.13 81.25 25.24
C SER A 20 15.04 82.25 25.57
N PHE A 21 15.27 83.04 26.61
CA PHE A 21 14.35 84.06 27.10
C PHE A 21 15.07 85.41 27.13
N PRO A 22 14.69 86.37 26.26
CA PRO A 22 15.36 87.67 26.23
C PRO A 22 15.07 88.45 27.51
N TYR A 23 16.04 89.19 28.02
CA TYR A 23 15.79 90.26 28.99
C TYR A 23 15.93 91.61 28.29
N THR A 24 15.17 92.61 28.73
CA THR A 24 15.01 93.90 28.03
C THR A 24 15.53 95.09 28.82
N PHE A 25 16.29 94.82 29.88
CA PHE A 25 16.89 95.80 30.76
C PHE A 25 18.41 95.59 30.86
N ARG A 26 19.14 96.64 31.24
CA ARG A 26 20.62 96.57 31.32
C ARG A 26 21.08 95.92 32.63
N ILE A 27 22.10 95.08 32.55
CA ILE A 27 22.84 94.50 33.69
C ILE A 27 24.35 94.77 33.52
N PHE A 28 25.10 94.90 34.63
CA PHE A 28 26.55 95.14 34.57
C PHE A 28 27.35 93.85 34.46
N LYS A 29 26.93 92.81 35.17
CA LYS A 29 27.55 91.48 35.20
C LYS A 29 26.45 90.41 35.17
N LYS A 30 26.79 89.20 34.71
CA LYS A 30 25.84 88.09 34.59
C LYS A 30 25.16 87.75 35.92
N SER A 31 25.90 87.89 37.01
CA SER A 31 25.44 87.64 38.38
C SER A 31 24.47 88.71 38.92
N ASP A 32 24.18 89.77 38.16
CA ASP A 32 23.16 90.76 38.54
C ASP A 32 21.75 90.30 38.17
N LEU A 33 21.60 89.12 37.55
CA LEU A 33 20.31 88.52 37.27
C LEU A 33 19.96 87.47 38.31
N VAL A 34 18.70 87.51 38.74
CA VAL A 34 18.04 86.43 39.46
C VAL A 34 16.95 85.88 38.55
N VAL A 35 17.03 84.57 38.30
CA VAL A 35 16.09 83.85 37.43
C VAL A 35 15.34 82.83 38.28
N GLN A 36 14.02 82.96 38.33
CA GLN A 36 13.15 82.11 39.14
C GLN A 36 12.10 81.46 38.25
N VAL A 37 11.74 80.22 38.57
CA VAL A 37 10.69 79.46 37.89
C VAL A 37 9.61 79.07 38.88
N VAL A 38 8.36 79.23 38.47
CA VAL A 38 7.17 78.80 39.19
C VAL A 38 6.56 77.61 38.45
N ASP A 39 6.44 76.47 39.13
CA ASP A 39 5.81 75.27 38.58
C ASP A 39 4.27 75.35 38.62
N LEU A 40 3.59 74.34 38.04
CA LEU A 40 2.13 74.26 38.04
C LEU A 40 1.51 74.06 39.45
N ASN A 41 2.32 73.77 40.46
CA ASN A 41 1.91 73.65 41.87
C ASN A 41 2.27 74.92 42.68
N GLU A 42 2.65 76.02 42.01
CA GLU A 42 3.07 77.29 42.61
C GLU A 42 4.34 77.21 43.49
N ASN A 43 5.18 76.19 43.30
CA ASN A 43 6.50 76.13 43.92
C ASN A 43 7.47 77.03 43.17
N ILE A 44 8.15 77.92 43.91
CA ILE A 44 9.14 78.85 43.36
C ILE A 44 10.53 78.26 43.53
N THR A 45 11.27 78.14 42.43
CA THR A 45 12.67 77.68 42.42
C THR A 45 13.55 78.75 41.80
N GLU A 46 14.59 79.18 42.50
CA GLU A 46 15.63 80.02 41.92
C GLU A 46 16.64 79.15 41.17
N LEU A 47 16.90 79.50 39.92
CA LEU A 47 17.85 78.79 39.07
C LEU A 47 19.27 79.29 39.33
N ILE A 48 20.25 78.38 39.21
CA ILE A 48 21.65 78.67 39.48
C ILE A 48 22.36 79.07 38.17
N LEU A 49 22.96 80.27 38.16
CA LEU A 49 23.75 80.77 37.04
C LEU A 49 24.91 79.82 36.70
N ASP A 50 25.15 79.62 35.41
CA ASP A 50 26.14 78.73 34.78
C ASP A 50 25.94 77.23 35.06
N THR A 51 24.87 76.86 35.78
CA THR A 51 24.43 75.46 35.95
C THR A 51 23.09 75.22 35.25
N ASP A 52 22.07 75.96 35.64
CA ASP A 52 20.72 75.83 35.12
C ASP A 52 20.47 76.75 33.92
N TYR A 53 21.17 77.90 33.88
CA TYR A 53 21.08 78.85 32.79
C TYR A 53 22.39 79.60 32.56
N THR A 54 22.55 80.15 31.37
CA THR A 54 23.65 81.08 31.03
C THR A 54 23.10 82.42 30.57
N VAL A 55 23.89 83.49 30.72
CA VAL A 55 23.49 84.86 30.37
C VAL A 55 24.37 85.40 29.24
N THR A 56 23.73 85.92 28.20
CA THR A 56 24.38 86.68 27.13
C THR A 56 24.13 88.19 27.33
N GLY A 57 24.91 89.06 26.68
CA GLY A 57 24.68 90.52 26.70
C GLY A 57 25.10 91.28 27.97
N ALA A 58 25.61 90.60 29.01
CA ALA A 58 26.01 91.26 30.27
C ALA A 58 27.14 92.30 30.08
N GLY A 59 27.03 93.45 30.74
CA GLY A 59 27.99 94.56 30.62
C GLY A 59 27.86 95.38 29.33
N GLY A 60 27.07 94.89 28.36
CA GLY A 60 26.75 95.56 27.12
C GLY A 60 25.61 96.58 27.27
N TYR A 61 25.40 97.36 26.21
CA TYR A 61 24.29 98.30 26.10
C TYR A 61 23.07 97.71 25.38
N THR A 62 23.30 96.67 24.58
CA THR A 62 22.26 95.81 24.03
C THR A 62 21.96 94.73 25.05
N CYS A 63 20.68 94.55 25.37
CA CYS A 63 20.23 93.46 26.24
C CYS A 63 20.48 92.10 25.56
N GLY A 64 20.38 91.02 26.34
CA GLY A 64 20.66 89.67 25.86
C GLY A 64 19.59 88.67 26.28
N ASP A 65 19.99 87.42 26.40
CA ASP A 65 19.12 86.30 26.72
C ASP A 65 19.60 85.57 27.97
N VAL A 66 18.64 85.07 28.73
CA VAL A 66 18.79 83.95 29.66
C VAL A 66 18.52 82.67 28.86
N VAL A 67 19.55 81.83 28.73
CA VAL A 67 19.46 80.55 28.00
C VAL A 67 19.49 79.41 29.01
N LEU A 68 18.35 78.74 29.19
CA LEU A 68 18.21 77.58 30.06
C LEU A 68 18.93 76.35 29.48
N SER A 69 19.45 75.49 30.35
CA SER A 69 20.07 74.21 29.98
C SER A 69 19.06 73.18 29.46
N SER A 70 17.76 73.36 29.76
CA SER A 70 16.65 72.54 29.28
C SER A 70 15.41 73.40 29.00
N PRO A 71 14.54 73.03 28.03
CA PRO A 71 13.32 73.77 27.73
C PRO A 71 12.45 73.98 28.97
N LEU A 72 11.93 75.21 29.14
CA LEU A 72 11.00 75.48 30.23
C LEU A 72 9.69 74.71 30.00
N ALA A 73 9.34 73.85 30.96
CA ALA A 73 8.17 72.97 30.86
C ALA A 73 6.87 73.74 30.54
N ASN A 74 5.95 73.09 29.82
CA ASN A 74 4.72 73.74 29.37
C ASN A 74 3.87 74.21 30.57
N GLY A 75 3.52 75.49 30.58
CA GLY A 75 2.74 76.15 31.64
C GLY A 75 3.55 76.64 32.85
N TYR A 76 4.85 76.33 32.96
CA TYR A 76 5.70 76.90 34.02
C TYR A 76 5.95 78.39 33.72
N GLN A 77 6.03 79.23 34.75
CA GLN A 77 6.36 80.65 34.57
C GLN A 77 7.83 80.90 34.93
N ILE A 78 8.55 81.68 34.14
CA ILE A 78 9.91 82.13 34.44
C ILE A 78 9.91 83.64 34.63
N SER A 79 10.53 84.11 35.71
CA SER A 79 10.79 85.52 35.99
C SER A 79 12.29 85.77 35.94
N ILE A 80 12.70 86.74 35.15
CA ILE A 80 14.09 87.19 35.01
C ILE A 80 14.15 88.61 35.51
N SER A 81 14.81 88.84 36.64
CA SER A 81 14.84 90.14 37.31
C SER A 81 16.28 90.58 37.57
N ARG A 82 16.49 91.90 37.64
CA ARG A 82 17.77 92.47 38.06
C ARG A 82 17.82 92.60 39.57
N GLU A 83 18.84 92.01 40.19
CA GLU A 83 19.14 92.20 41.60
C GLU A 83 20.58 92.68 41.79
N LEU A 84 20.73 93.93 42.24
CA LEU A 84 22.03 94.55 42.48
C LEU A 84 22.32 94.66 43.98
N PRO A 85 23.58 94.43 44.41
CA PRO A 85 24.00 94.79 45.75
C PRO A 85 23.79 96.29 45.98
N VAL A 86 23.16 96.64 47.11
CA VAL A 86 22.87 98.02 47.54
C VAL A 86 24.15 98.69 48.06
N THR A 87 25.15 98.81 47.19
CA THR A 87 26.49 99.37 47.47
C THR A 87 26.91 100.32 46.36
N GLN A 88 27.70 101.35 46.69
CA GLN A 88 28.37 102.16 45.69
C GLN A 88 29.79 101.63 45.47
N GLU A 89 30.04 101.03 44.31
CA GLU A 89 31.35 100.43 43.99
C GLU A 89 32.34 101.45 43.41
N THR A 90 31.84 102.58 42.91
CA THR A 90 32.65 103.62 42.28
C THR A 90 32.99 104.74 43.27
N ASP A 91 34.29 104.91 43.52
CA ASP A 91 34.86 106.03 44.29
C ASP A 91 35.35 107.14 43.34
N LEU A 92 34.74 108.33 43.41
CA LEU A 92 35.06 109.47 42.54
C LEU A 92 36.16 110.34 43.18
N ARG A 93 37.37 110.31 42.60
CA ARG A 93 38.53 111.05 43.12
C ARG A 93 38.55 112.52 42.67
N ASN A 94 38.96 113.42 43.56
CA ASN A 94 39.10 114.85 43.25
C ASN A 94 40.29 115.12 42.31
N GLN A 95 40.15 116.05 41.35
CA GLN A 95 41.16 116.50 40.38
C GLN A 95 41.68 115.46 39.35
N GLY A 96 40.93 114.37 39.10
CA GLY A 96 41.21 113.42 38.02
C GLY A 96 40.60 113.80 36.65
N LYS A 97 40.97 113.06 35.58
CA LYS A 97 40.31 113.20 34.26
C LYS A 97 38.84 112.78 34.36
N PHE A 98 37.92 113.59 33.79
CA PHE A 98 36.49 113.26 33.77
C PHE A 98 36.20 112.17 32.73
N PHE A 99 35.96 110.94 33.19
CA PHE A 99 35.49 109.83 32.35
C PHE A 99 33.97 109.71 32.49
N ALA A 100 33.23 110.18 31.49
CA ALA A 100 31.76 110.20 31.52
C ALA A 100 31.17 108.81 31.80
N GLU A 101 31.70 107.76 31.18
CA GLU A 101 31.22 106.37 31.37
C GLU A 101 31.31 105.86 32.81
N VAL A 102 32.30 106.29 33.60
CA VAL A 102 32.42 105.89 35.02
C VAL A 102 31.33 106.56 35.85
N HIS A 103 31.02 107.82 35.56
CA HIS A 103 29.97 108.56 36.24
C HIS A 103 28.58 108.04 35.84
N GLU A 104 28.36 107.83 34.54
CA GLU A 104 27.11 107.25 34.02
C GLU A 104 26.86 105.86 34.59
N ASN A 105 27.85 104.96 34.65
CA ASN A 105 27.65 103.64 35.27
C ASN A 105 27.31 103.73 36.77
N ALA A 106 27.87 104.71 37.49
CA ALA A 106 27.54 104.93 38.90
C ALA A 106 26.11 105.48 39.09
N PHE A 107 25.69 106.44 38.26
CA PHE A 107 24.34 106.97 38.27
C PHE A 107 23.32 105.93 37.81
N ASP A 108 23.62 105.18 36.76
CA ASP A 108 22.83 104.06 36.28
C ASP A 108 22.63 103.03 37.40
N LYS A 109 23.70 102.63 38.12
CA LYS A 109 23.57 101.69 39.25
C LYS A 109 22.58 102.21 40.30
N LEU A 110 22.62 103.51 40.63
CA LEU A 110 21.66 104.11 41.57
C LEU A 110 20.23 104.10 41.02
N THR A 111 20.03 104.44 39.75
CA THR A 111 18.71 104.37 39.10
C THR A 111 18.18 102.93 39.06
N MET A 112 19.03 101.96 38.78
CA MET A 112 18.68 100.53 38.79
C MET A 112 18.26 100.05 40.18
N LEU A 113 18.96 100.48 41.25
CA LEU A 113 18.58 100.17 42.63
C LEU A 113 17.22 100.80 43.01
N ILE A 114 16.91 102.00 42.51
CA ILE A 114 15.59 102.63 42.72
C ILE A 114 14.48 101.84 42.01
N GLN A 115 14.72 101.38 40.78
CA GLN A 115 13.78 100.51 40.05
C GLN A 115 13.51 99.22 40.83
N GLN A 116 14.56 98.55 41.31
CA GLN A 116 14.46 97.34 42.11
C GLN A 116 13.60 97.56 43.37
N VAL A 117 13.81 98.66 44.10
CA VAL A 117 12.98 99.01 45.27
C VAL A 117 11.52 99.25 44.88
N ARG A 118 11.26 99.94 43.76
CA ARG A 118 9.89 100.15 43.26
C ARG A 118 9.21 98.82 42.92
N SER A 119 9.93 97.87 42.34
CA SER A 119 9.41 96.53 42.02
C SER A 119 9.15 95.71 43.27
N TRP A 120 10.02 95.75 44.27
CA TRP A 120 9.75 95.13 45.57
C TRP A 120 8.50 95.70 46.24
N LEU A 121 8.27 97.02 46.16
CA LEU A 121 7.05 97.65 46.67
C LEU A 121 5.79 97.25 45.87
N SER A 122 5.92 96.89 44.59
CA SER A 122 4.81 96.41 43.77
C SER A 122 4.33 95.01 44.17
N LEU A 123 5.21 94.21 44.78
CA LEU A 123 4.91 92.88 45.33
C LEU A 123 4.33 92.93 46.76
N ALA A 124 4.37 94.08 47.43
CA ALA A 124 3.87 94.26 48.79
C ALA A 124 2.35 94.55 48.82
N LEU A 125 1.68 94.12 49.90
CA LEU A 125 0.31 94.55 50.21
C LEU A 125 0.30 96.06 50.45
N ARG A 126 -0.34 96.80 49.55
CA ARG A 126 -0.41 98.27 49.60
C ARG A 126 -1.83 98.78 49.44
N LYS A 127 -2.04 100.00 49.91
CA LYS A 127 -3.27 100.74 49.63
C LYS A 127 -3.26 101.17 48.16
N PRO A 128 -4.36 101.02 47.41
CA PRO A 128 -4.39 101.38 45.99
C PRO A 128 -4.30 102.90 45.76
N SER A 129 -4.67 103.72 46.76
CA SER A 129 -4.47 105.17 46.76
C SER A 129 -4.36 105.71 48.18
N PHE A 130 -3.92 106.97 48.32
CA PHE A 130 -3.83 107.63 49.63
C PHE A 130 -5.18 107.69 50.38
N VAL A 131 -6.30 107.75 49.66
CA VAL A 131 -7.65 107.85 50.22
C VAL A 131 -8.34 106.51 50.47
N ALA A 132 -7.83 105.40 49.91
CA ALA A 132 -8.38 104.08 50.21
C ALA A 132 -8.23 103.79 51.70
N ASN A 133 -9.12 102.99 52.30
CA ASN A 133 -8.98 102.55 53.70
C ASN A 133 -8.75 101.03 53.82
N TYR A 134 -8.27 100.42 52.73
CA TYR A 134 -8.00 98.99 52.64
C TYR A 134 -6.68 98.73 51.90
N TYR A 135 -6.07 97.57 52.18
CA TYR A 135 -4.98 97.02 51.38
C TYR A 135 -5.57 96.15 50.28
N ASP A 136 -5.13 96.34 49.05
CA ASP A 136 -5.63 95.58 47.89
C ASP A 136 -4.63 94.48 47.53
N ALA A 137 -5.07 93.22 47.57
CA ALA A 137 -4.28 92.06 47.16
C ALA A 137 -4.31 91.84 45.63
N LEU A 138 -5.11 92.62 44.89
CA LEU A 138 -5.26 92.56 43.43
C LEU A 138 -5.68 91.18 42.91
N GLY A 139 -6.47 90.45 43.71
CA GLY A 139 -6.91 89.08 43.40
C GLY A 139 -5.88 87.99 43.72
N ASN A 140 -4.71 88.34 44.24
CA ASN A 140 -3.71 87.36 44.70
C ASN A 140 -4.06 86.77 46.06
N TYR A 141 -3.64 85.53 46.31
CA TYR A 141 -3.77 84.89 47.62
C TYR A 141 -2.79 85.48 48.63
N ILE A 142 -3.24 85.61 49.88
CA ILE A 142 -2.38 85.91 51.04
C ILE A 142 -2.15 84.61 51.80
N ARG A 143 -0.97 83.99 51.63
CA ARG A 143 -0.60 82.71 52.26
C ARG A 143 0.28 82.90 53.49
N ASN A 144 0.27 81.91 54.40
CA ASN A 144 1.03 81.90 55.66
C ASN A 144 0.67 83.02 56.66
N LEU A 145 -0.57 83.50 56.62
CA LEU A 145 -1.08 84.44 57.62
C LEU A 145 -1.21 83.72 58.97
N ARG A 146 -0.79 84.38 60.06
CA ARG A 146 -0.96 83.86 61.42
C ARG A 146 -2.44 83.93 61.83
N ASP A 147 -2.88 83.03 62.71
CA ASP A 147 -4.26 83.04 63.22
C ASP A 147 -4.62 84.39 63.87
N PRO A 148 -5.87 84.88 63.66
CA PRO A 148 -6.30 86.18 64.16
C PRO A 148 -6.38 86.16 65.69
N SER A 149 -5.91 87.24 66.32
CA SER A 149 -5.86 87.41 67.78
C SER A 149 -6.77 88.54 68.28
N ARG A 150 -7.09 89.50 67.42
CA ARG A 150 -7.95 90.65 67.69
C ARG A 150 -9.15 90.66 66.73
N PRO A 151 -10.27 91.31 67.08
CA PRO A 151 -11.52 91.22 66.31
C PRO A 151 -11.46 91.73 64.86
N GLN A 152 -10.46 92.54 64.50
CA GLN A 152 -10.28 93.08 63.15
C GLN A 152 -9.09 92.45 62.39
N ASP A 153 -8.47 91.41 62.94
CA ASP A 153 -7.38 90.70 62.26
C ASP A 153 -7.97 89.90 61.07
N ALA A 154 -7.23 89.83 59.95
CA ALA A 154 -7.60 88.94 58.86
C ALA A 154 -7.45 87.47 59.32
N ALA A 155 -8.38 86.60 58.91
CA ALA A 155 -8.42 85.20 59.32
C ALA A 155 -8.03 84.27 58.16
N THR A 156 -7.27 83.20 58.44
CA THR A 156 -7.02 82.15 57.45
C THR A 156 -8.29 81.35 57.19
N LYS A 157 -8.42 80.78 55.98
CA LYS A 157 -9.53 79.86 55.68
C LYS A 157 -9.56 78.71 56.70
N ASN A 158 -8.41 78.14 57.05
CA ASN A 158 -8.28 77.09 58.06
C ASN A 158 -8.84 77.51 59.44
N TYR A 159 -8.53 78.73 59.92
CA TYR A 159 -9.07 79.22 61.20
C TYR A 159 -10.61 79.34 61.17
N VAL A 160 -11.17 79.86 60.07
CA VAL A 160 -12.63 79.98 59.88
C VAL A 160 -13.29 78.60 59.73
N ASP A 161 -12.68 77.69 58.98
CA ASP A 161 -13.17 76.32 58.76
C ASP A 161 -13.16 75.51 60.06
N ASN A 162 -12.12 75.61 60.89
CA ASN A 162 -12.05 74.95 62.21
C ASN A 162 -13.09 75.53 63.19
N LEU A 163 -13.42 76.82 63.08
CA LEU A 163 -14.53 77.43 63.83
C LEU A 163 -15.92 76.94 63.36
N SER A 164 -16.03 76.33 62.18
CA SER A 164 -17.27 75.84 61.57
C SER A 164 -17.31 74.32 61.32
N GLU A 165 -16.36 73.59 61.89
CA GLU A 165 -16.13 72.13 61.73
C GLU A 165 -17.34 71.26 62.16
N GLY A 166 -18.24 71.79 62.99
CA GLY A 166 -19.48 71.12 63.39
C GLY A 166 -20.64 71.17 62.38
N ASN A 167 -20.63 72.08 61.40
CA ASN A 167 -21.79 72.30 60.51
C ASN A 167 -21.55 71.97 59.02
N ASN A 168 -20.29 71.79 58.57
CA ASN A 168 -19.99 71.55 57.15
C ASN A 168 -19.56 70.11 56.81
N SER A 169 -19.35 69.23 57.80
CA SER A 169 -18.88 67.85 57.57
C SER A 169 -19.99 66.87 57.16
N TYR A 170 -21.27 67.16 57.48
CA TYR A 170 -22.40 66.28 57.16
C TYR A 170 -22.91 66.40 55.72
N ALA A 171 -22.83 67.59 55.10
CA ALA A 171 -23.43 67.85 53.79
C ALA A 171 -22.55 67.40 52.60
N ASP A 172 -21.22 67.55 52.68
CA ASP A 172 -20.31 67.21 51.56
C ASP A 172 -19.94 65.72 51.49
N ASN A 173 -20.05 64.98 52.60
CA ASN A 173 -19.86 63.52 52.57
C ASN A 173 -21.05 62.79 51.89
N LEU A 174 -22.25 63.38 51.90
CA LEU A 174 -23.45 62.81 51.30
C LEU A 174 -23.48 62.96 49.77
N PHE A 175 -22.93 64.04 49.19
CA PHE A 175 -22.96 64.25 47.73
C PHE A 175 -21.90 63.47 46.95
N SER A 176 -20.79 63.08 47.58
CA SER A 176 -19.68 62.34 46.97
C SER A 176 -19.87 60.82 47.00
N ARG A 177 -20.95 60.31 47.60
CA ARG A 177 -21.21 58.88 47.86
C ARG A 177 -22.62 58.39 47.47
N THR A 178 -23.36 59.12 46.64
CA THR A 178 -24.78 58.85 46.35
C THR A 178 -25.07 58.29 44.96
N LEU A 179 -25.86 57.21 44.93
CA LEU A 179 -26.59 56.75 43.75
C LEU A 179 -27.80 57.67 43.55
N ARG A 180 -27.84 58.44 42.46
CA ARG A 180 -28.88 59.47 42.23
C ARG A 180 -30.13 58.86 41.60
N VAL A 181 -31.25 58.93 42.31
CA VAL A 181 -32.58 58.52 41.87
C VAL A 181 -33.63 59.56 42.32
N PRO A 182 -34.78 59.70 41.64
CA PRO A 182 -35.80 60.72 41.97
C PRO A 182 -36.45 60.52 43.34
N GLU A 183 -36.59 59.28 43.77
CA GLU A 183 -37.21 58.84 45.02
C GLU A 183 -36.19 58.44 46.09
N LYS A 184 -36.63 58.36 47.35
CA LYS A 184 -35.76 57.94 48.45
C LYS A 184 -35.56 56.42 48.42
N ILE A 185 -34.33 55.99 48.16
CA ILE A 185 -33.89 54.59 48.28
C ILE A 185 -33.10 54.35 49.57
N ASN A 186 -32.93 53.08 49.93
CA ASN A 186 -32.02 52.63 50.98
C ASN A 186 -30.53 52.83 50.61
N THR A 187 -29.66 52.84 51.62
CA THR A 187 -28.21 52.98 51.44
C THR A 187 -27.56 51.71 50.90
N LEU A 188 -26.63 51.83 49.95
CA LEU A 188 -25.82 50.70 49.48
C LEU A 188 -24.97 50.10 50.63
N PRO A 189 -24.76 48.77 50.67
CA PRO A 189 -23.95 48.13 51.71
C PRO A 189 -22.47 48.56 51.75
N SER A 190 -21.74 48.14 52.79
CA SER A 190 -20.35 48.54 53.05
C SER A 190 -19.39 48.17 51.90
N SER A 191 -18.20 48.78 51.84
CA SER A 191 -17.21 48.48 50.78
C SER A 191 -16.76 47.03 50.81
N LEU A 192 -16.70 46.46 52.02
CA LEU A 192 -16.40 45.05 52.24
C LEU A 192 -17.54 44.16 51.70
N ASP A 193 -18.80 44.55 51.91
CA ASP A 193 -19.97 43.75 51.52
C ASP A 193 -20.32 43.86 50.03
N ARG A 194 -19.94 44.96 49.36
CA ARG A 194 -20.19 45.21 47.93
C ARG A 194 -19.01 44.89 47.02
N ALA A 195 -17.85 44.53 47.57
CA ALA A 195 -16.70 44.11 46.77
C ALA A 195 -17.09 42.92 45.88
N ASN A 196 -16.73 42.96 44.61
CA ASN A 196 -17.07 41.95 43.58
C ASN A 196 -18.58 41.72 43.35
N LYS A 197 -19.43 42.74 43.59
CA LYS A 197 -20.90 42.74 43.36
C LYS A 197 -21.34 43.89 42.45
N ILE A 198 -22.47 43.76 41.74
CA ILE A 198 -23.08 44.82 40.91
C ILE A 198 -24.27 45.48 41.63
N PRO A 199 -24.52 46.79 41.42
CA PRO A 199 -25.73 47.48 41.90
C PRO A 199 -26.97 47.03 41.12
N ALA A 200 -28.06 46.69 41.83
CA ALA A 200 -29.37 46.33 41.27
C ALA A 200 -30.50 46.91 42.12
N PHE A 201 -31.76 46.71 41.73
CA PHE A 201 -32.93 47.16 42.50
C PHE A 201 -33.90 45.99 42.75
N ASP A 202 -34.48 45.92 43.95
CA ASP A 202 -35.53 44.94 44.27
C ASP A 202 -36.89 45.35 43.68
N SER A 203 -37.92 44.50 43.86
CA SER A 203 -39.27 44.76 43.33
C SER A 203 -39.97 46.00 43.94
N ASN A 204 -39.40 46.61 44.98
CA ASN A 204 -39.88 47.85 45.61
C ASN A 204 -39.04 49.07 45.20
N GLY A 205 -38.07 48.90 44.30
CA GLY A 205 -37.19 49.97 43.83
C GLY A 205 -36.02 50.31 44.78
N ASN A 206 -35.76 49.49 45.80
CA ASN A 206 -34.65 49.71 46.73
C ASN A 206 -33.32 49.23 46.13
N ALA A 207 -32.26 50.03 46.29
CA ALA A 207 -30.92 49.68 45.83
C ALA A 207 -30.31 48.54 46.65
N ILE A 208 -29.90 47.49 45.97
CA ILE A 208 -29.24 46.32 46.52
C ILE A 208 -27.93 46.09 45.79
N VAL A 209 -27.03 45.31 46.39
CA VAL A 209 -25.84 44.78 45.70
C VAL A 209 -26.00 43.29 45.56
N ILE A 210 -25.99 42.83 44.32
CA ILE A 210 -26.08 41.41 44.02
C ILE A 210 -24.73 40.96 43.50
N ILE A 211 -24.34 39.73 43.81
CA ILE A 211 -23.26 39.07 43.07
C ILE A 211 -23.63 39.21 41.59
N PRO A 212 -22.69 39.57 40.68
CA PRO A 212 -23.00 39.59 39.25
C PRO A 212 -23.65 38.24 38.97
N GLN A 213 -24.92 38.27 38.57
CA GLN A 213 -25.55 37.02 38.20
C GLN A 213 -24.71 36.50 37.04
N SER A 214 -24.24 35.25 37.16
CA SER A 214 -23.53 34.57 36.08
C SER A 214 -24.27 34.84 34.77
N GLY A 215 -23.66 35.62 33.86
CA GLY A 215 -24.26 36.01 32.57
C GLY A 215 -24.64 37.49 32.33
N SER A 216 -24.24 38.49 33.14
CA SER A 216 -24.50 39.91 32.82
C SER A 216 -23.61 40.45 31.67
N ALA A 217 -24.14 41.30 30.77
CA ALA A 217 -23.42 41.74 29.56
C ALA A 217 -22.10 42.49 29.83
N SER A 218 -22.02 43.27 30.91
CA SER A 218 -20.78 43.95 31.32
C SER A 218 -19.71 42.99 31.82
N ASP A 219 -20.12 41.95 32.55
CA ASP A 219 -19.24 40.88 33.05
C ASP A 219 -18.68 40.07 31.88
N VAL A 220 -19.54 39.69 30.93
CA VAL A 220 -19.14 39.01 29.69
C VAL A 220 -18.17 39.86 28.86
N LEU A 221 -18.43 41.16 28.64
CA LEU A 221 -17.55 42.02 27.84
C LEU A 221 -16.18 42.28 28.50
N ILE A 222 -16.14 42.44 29.83
CA ILE A 222 -14.88 42.61 30.58
C ILE A 222 -14.07 41.32 30.56
N GLU A 223 -14.72 40.17 30.75
CA GLU A 223 -14.06 38.88 30.72
C GLU A 223 -13.58 38.53 29.29
N LEU A 224 -14.36 38.82 28.23
CA LEU A 224 -13.98 38.66 26.81
C LEU A 224 -12.83 39.58 26.37
N ALA A 225 -12.66 40.75 26.99
CA ALA A 225 -11.60 41.71 26.65
C ALA A 225 -10.23 41.38 27.29
N LYS A 226 -10.17 40.44 28.24
CA LYS A 226 -8.89 39.97 28.82
C LYS A 226 -8.09 39.19 27.79
N PRO A 227 -6.75 39.06 27.94
CA PRO A 227 -5.96 38.12 27.13
C PRO A 227 -6.45 36.66 27.20
N SER A 228 -7.14 36.29 28.29
CA SER A 228 -7.81 34.99 28.47
C SER A 228 -9.25 34.94 27.92
N GLY A 229 -9.76 36.06 27.40
CA GLY A 229 -11.16 36.24 27.02
C GLY A 229 -11.60 35.39 25.83
N SER A 230 -10.67 35.01 24.94
CA SER A 230 -10.94 34.01 23.90
C SER A 230 -11.36 32.65 24.48
N GLY A 231 -10.92 32.31 25.70
CA GLY A 231 -11.33 31.09 26.41
C GLY A 231 -12.77 31.11 26.95
N LEU A 232 -13.48 32.23 26.79
CA LEU A 232 -14.86 32.42 27.25
C LEU A 232 -15.87 32.49 26.11
N VAL A 233 -15.41 32.45 24.86
CA VAL A 233 -16.24 32.24 23.67
C VAL A 233 -16.24 30.74 23.38
N GLY A 234 -17.31 30.04 23.77
CA GLY A 234 -17.45 28.62 23.50
C GLY A 234 -17.46 28.35 21.99
N PHE A 235 -16.59 27.45 21.53
CA PHE A 235 -16.60 26.91 20.18
C PHE A 235 -17.12 25.47 20.23
N SER A 236 -18.12 25.16 19.40
CA SER A 236 -18.56 23.80 19.12
C SER A 236 -18.80 23.61 17.63
N HIS A 237 -18.41 22.43 17.13
CA HIS A 237 -18.75 21.96 15.79
C HIS A 237 -20.25 21.70 15.63
N SER A 238 -21.02 21.61 16.72
CA SER A 238 -22.48 21.48 16.69
C SER A 238 -23.22 22.82 16.51
N ASN A 239 -22.54 23.95 16.62
CA ASN A 239 -23.18 25.27 16.53
C ASN A 239 -23.30 25.73 15.08
N ASN A 240 -24.34 26.52 14.79
CA ASN A 240 -24.46 27.21 13.51
C ASN A 240 -23.80 28.59 13.61
N TYR A 241 -22.70 28.80 12.88
CA TYR A 241 -22.08 30.12 12.76
C TYR A 241 -22.46 30.76 11.42
N ASN A 242 -22.72 32.06 11.43
CA ASN A 242 -23.00 32.78 10.20
C ASN A 242 -21.73 32.88 9.33
N PRO A 243 -21.86 32.95 7.99
CA PRO A 243 -20.72 33.13 7.09
C PRO A 243 -19.84 34.33 7.49
N GLY A 244 -18.52 34.14 7.49
CA GLY A 244 -17.54 35.17 7.86
C GLY A 244 -17.23 35.27 9.35
N MET A 245 -17.84 34.42 10.19
CA MET A 245 -17.49 34.32 11.61
C MET A 245 -16.29 33.40 11.84
N VAL A 246 -15.52 33.66 12.90
CA VAL A 246 -14.39 32.82 13.30
C VAL A 246 -14.82 31.36 13.52
N GLY A 247 -15.98 31.12 14.13
CA GLY A 247 -16.51 29.76 14.35
C GLY A 247 -16.77 28.99 13.04
N GLU A 248 -17.28 29.66 12.01
CA GLU A 248 -17.46 29.06 10.68
C GLU A 248 -16.10 28.69 10.05
N LYS A 249 -15.08 29.54 10.24
CA LYS A 249 -13.72 29.23 9.79
C LYS A 249 -13.12 28.04 10.54
N LEU A 250 -13.29 27.98 11.86
CA LEU A 250 -12.76 26.92 12.72
C LEU A 250 -13.46 25.56 12.48
N GLN A 251 -14.73 25.54 12.04
CA GLN A 251 -15.43 24.30 11.67
C GLN A 251 -14.83 23.54 10.47
N ASN A 252 -13.93 24.15 9.70
CA ASN A 252 -13.27 23.49 8.57
C ASN A 252 -12.20 22.47 9.00
N VAL A 253 -11.66 22.60 10.22
CA VAL A 253 -10.67 21.67 10.78
C VAL A 253 -11.20 21.16 12.11
N VAL A 254 -11.41 19.87 12.19
CA VAL A 254 -12.04 19.22 13.34
C VAL A 254 -10.97 18.52 14.16
N TYR A 255 -10.84 18.89 15.43
CA TYR A 255 -10.05 18.12 16.39
C TYR A 255 -10.98 17.29 17.28
N PRO A 256 -10.67 16.01 17.58
CA PRO A 256 -11.48 15.20 18.50
C PRO A 256 -11.62 15.81 19.90
N THR A 257 -10.71 16.70 20.31
CA THR A 257 -10.78 17.41 21.60
C THR A 257 -11.80 18.54 21.63
N ASP A 258 -12.24 19.01 20.47
CA ASP A 258 -13.18 20.13 20.37
C ASP A 258 -14.59 19.69 20.83
N ALA A 259 -15.41 20.66 21.22
CA ALA A 259 -16.83 20.41 21.40
C ALA A 259 -17.50 20.10 20.04
N PRO A 260 -18.48 19.17 19.98
CA PRO A 260 -19.11 18.48 21.10
C PRO A 260 -18.45 17.14 21.48
N PHE A 261 -17.30 16.80 20.89
CA PHE A 261 -16.70 15.46 21.00
C PHE A 261 -15.96 15.25 22.32
N TYR A 262 -15.19 16.25 22.75
CA TYR A 262 -14.46 16.27 24.02
C TYR A 262 -13.62 15.00 24.28
N ALA A 263 -12.89 14.53 23.27
CA ALA A 263 -12.01 13.38 23.42
C ALA A 263 -10.98 13.63 24.55
N PRO A 264 -10.81 12.68 25.50
CA PRO A 264 -9.89 12.86 26.61
C PRO A 264 -8.44 12.94 26.13
N THR A 265 -7.66 13.80 26.78
CA THR A 265 -6.28 14.13 26.36
C THR A 265 -5.20 13.51 27.24
N ASP A 266 -5.57 12.65 28.19
CA ASP A 266 -4.66 12.00 29.13
C ASP A 266 -3.91 10.81 28.51
N GLY A 267 -4.34 10.36 27.33
CA GLY A 267 -3.78 9.20 26.62
C GLY A 267 -4.15 7.85 27.23
N THR A 268 -5.00 7.83 28.26
CA THR A 268 -5.38 6.61 29.00
C THR A 268 -6.89 6.40 29.06
N SER A 269 -7.66 7.46 29.19
CA SER A 269 -9.12 7.40 29.17
C SER A 269 -9.60 7.04 27.77
N ASP A 270 -10.63 6.20 27.72
CA ASP A 270 -11.20 5.72 26.47
C ASP A 270 -11.84 6.87 25.68
N ALA A 271 -11.35 7.09 24.47
CA ALA A 271 -11.76 8.15 23.56
C ALA A 271 -12.60 7.63 22.38
N THR A 272 -12.93 6.33 22.33
CA THR A 272 -13.58 5.66 21.18
C THR A 272 -14.84 6.40 20.73
N THR A 273 -15.78 6.65 21.64
CA THR A 273 -17.04 7.34 21.33
C THR A 273 -16.82 8.76 20.81
N ALA A 274 -15.85 9.48 21.36
CA ALA A 274 -15.55 10.85 20.95
C ALA A 274 -14.91 10.89 19.56
N LEU A 275 -13.94 10.02 19.28
CA LEU A 275 -13.31 9.91 17.97
C LEU A 275 -14.31 9.44 16.91
N GLN A 276 -15.12 8.41 17.20
CA GLN A 276 -16.14 7.95 16.25
C GLN A 276 -17.17 9.05 15.96
N SER A 277 -17.56 9.85 16.97
CA SER A 277 -18.45 10.99 16.77
C SER A 277 -17.80 12.09 15.91
N ALA A 278 -16.51 12.35 16.08
CA ALA A 278 -15.76 13.30 15.26
C ALA A 278 -15.61 12.81 13.81
N ILE A 279 -15.35 11.51 13.60
CA ILE A 279 -15.34 10.86 12.28
C ILE A 279 -16.69 11.06 11.60
N THR A 280 -17.77 10.62 12.24
CA THR A 280 -19.14 10.74 11.68
C THR A 280 -19.54 12.20 11.45
N HIS A 281 -19.00 13.14 12.23
CA HIS A 281 -19.21 14.56 11.94
C HIS A 281 -18.53 15.01 10.65
N CYS A 282 -17.36 14.48 10.32
CA CYS A 282 -16.58 14.88 9.14
C CYS A 282 -16.95 14.11 7.86
N GLU A 283 -17.47 12.89 7.99
CA GLU A 283 -17.83 12.02 6.88
C GLU A 283 -18.71 12.70 5.83
N GLY A 284 -18.29 12.61 4.56
CA GLY A 284 -19.01 13.20 3.43
C GLY A 284 -19.01 14.74 3.40
N LYS A 285 -18.28 15.39 4.32
CA LYS A 285 -18.04 16.84 4.31
C LYS A 285 -16.63 17.12 3.81
N ASN A 286 -16.43 18.29 3.20
CA ASN A 286 -15.10 18.77 2.84
C ASN A 286 -14.33 19.34 4.07
N ALA A 287 -14.41 18.65 5.20
CA ALA A 287 -13.79 19.02 6.47
C ALA A 287 -12.56 18.13 6.73
N VAL A 288 -11.55 18.68 7.42
CA VAL A 288 -10.31 17.97 7.74
C VAL A 288 -10.40 17.46 9.17
N LEU A 289 -10.41 16.13 9.39
CA LEU A 289 -10.28 15.56 10.73
C LEU A 289 -8.80 15.48 11.11
N CYS A 290 -8.40 16.17 12.17
CA CYS A 290 -7.01 16.20 12.63
C CYS A 290 -6.87 15.57 14.02
N ILE A 291 -6.15 14.45 14.10
CA ILE A 291 -5.78 13.79 15.35
C ILE A 291 -4.65 14.59 16.00
N ASN A 292 -4.94 15.25 17.12
CA ASN A 292 -4.05 16.21 17.78
C ASN A 292 -3.40 15.72 19.09
N LYS A 293 -3.71 14.50 19.53
CA LYS A 293 -3.14 13.84 20.71
C LYS A 293 -2.99 12.34 20.47
N SER A 294 -2.41 11.65 21.45
CA SER A 294 -2.49 10.20 21.57
C SER A 294 -3.82 9.85 22.26
N PHE A 295 -4.66 9.07 21.61
CA PHE A 295 -5.95 8.64 22.14
C PHE A 295 -5.99 7.14 22.39
N SER A 296 -6.50 6.73 23.55
CA SER A 296 -6.79 5.32 23.83
C SER A 296 -8.16 4.98 23.21
N VAL A 297 -8.27 3.87 22.48
CA VAL A 297 -9.54 3.38 21.92
C VAL A 297 -9.75 1.91 22.28
N SER A 298 -10.97 1.54 22.65
CA SER A 298 -11.33 0.20 23.10
C SER A 298 -12.12 -0.61 22.06
N ASP A 299 -12.48 0.01 20.93
CA ASP A 299 -13.19 -0.61 19.81
C ASP A 299 -12.73 -0.01 18.47
N SER A 300 -13.14 -0.61 17.36
CA SER A 300 -12.83 -0.16 16.00
C SER A 300 -13.33 1.25 15.73
N LEU A 301 -12.46 2.07 15.14
CA LEU A 301 -12.86 3.32 14.49
C LEU A 301 -13.21 3.03 13.02
N SER A 302 -14.48 3.17 12.66
CA SER A 302 -14.96 2.90 11.29
C SER A 302 -15.22 4.20 10.54
N ILE A 303 -14.67 4.30 9.34
CA ILE A 303 -14.88 5.39 8.39
C ILE A 303 -15.62 4.80 7.18
N SER A 304 -16.81 5.29 6.87
CA SER A 304 -17.75 4.71 5.90
C SER A 304 -18.05 5.64 4.71
N SER A 305 -17.49 6.85 4.68
CA SER A 305 -17.66 7.82 3.59
C SER A 305 -16.36 8.59 3.37
N PRO A 306 -16.17 9.23 2.19
CA PRO A 306 -14.94 9.95 1.88
C PRO A 306 -14.56 10.93 2.99
N LEU A 307 -13.35 10.75 3.53
CA LEU A 307 -12.76 11.53 4.60
C LEU A 307 -11.25 11.35 4.57
N CYS A 308 -10.51 12.42 4.80
CA CYS A 308 -9.08 12.33 5.08
C CYS A 308 -8.77 12.70 6.54
N VAL A 309 -8.18 11.75 7.26
CA VAL A 309 -7.69 11.92 8.62
C VAL A 309 -6.22 12.32 8.56
N PHE A 310 -5.84 13.36 9.30
CA PHE A 310 -4.45 13.80 9.42
C PHE A 310 -4.00 13.73 10.86
N ALA A 311 -2.76 13.31 11.11
CA ALA A 311 -2.16 13.50 12.42
C ALA A 311 -1.43 14.85 12.47
N MET A 312 -1.55 15.56 13.59
CA MET A 312 -0.89 16.85 13.79
C MET A 312 0.65 16.73 13.75
N ASN A 313 1.18 15.59 14.20
CA ASN A 313 2.60 15.21 14.14
C ASN A 313 2.73 13.70 14.43
N GLU A 314 3.96 13.19 14.39
CA GLU A 314 4.30 11.78 14.63
C GLU A 314 3.96 11.25 16.04
N GLN A 315 3.73 12.13 17.02
CA GLN A 315 3.36 11.77 18.40
C GLN A 315 1.83 11.73 18.59
N CYS A 316 1.05 12.05 17.55
CA CYS A 316 -0.41 11.97 17.57
C CYS A 316 -0.88 10.70 16.87
N GLY A 317 -1.97 10.12 17.35
CA GLY A 317 -2.42 8.82 16.88
C GLY A 317 -3.38 8.14 17.84
N ILE A 318 -3.56 6.84 17.63
CA ILE A 318 -4.40 6.01 18.49
C ILE A 318 -3.61 4.82 19.06
N VAL A 319 -3.92 4.48 20.31
CA VAL A 319 -3.52 3.23 20.97
C VAL A 319 -4.77 2.40 21.15
N SER A 320 -4.87 1.30 20.42
CA SER A 320 -6.01 0.41 20.39
C SER A 320 -5.87 -0.72 21.41
N SER A 321 -6.90 -0.88 22.22
CA SER A 321 -7.22 -2.09 22.99
C SER A 321 -8.45 -2.80 22.44
N ALA A 322 -8.75 -2.61 21.13
CA ALA A 322 -9.86 -3.29 20.47
C ALA A 322 -9.74 -4.81 20.65
N PRO A 323 -10.86 -5.51 20.90
CA PRO A 323 -10.85 -6.94 21.19
C PRO A 323 -10.52 -7.78 19.94
N ALA A 324 -10.30 -9.08 20.16
CA ALA A 324 -10.15 -10.05 19.07
C ALA A 324 -11.32 -9.98 18.07
N GLY A 325 -11.01 -10.09 16.78
CA GLY A 325 -11.99 -9.98 15.69
C GLY A 325 -12.31 -8.55 15.26
N HIS A 326 -11.79 -7.55 15.95
CA HIS A 326 -11.90 -6.13 15.61
C HIS A 326 -10.55 -5.60 15.14
N ALA A 327 -10.56 -4.64 14.21
CA ALA A 327 -9.38 -3.88 13.80
C ALA A 327 -9.35 -2.54 14.56
N ALA A 328 -8.17 -1.94 14.75
CA ALA A 328 -8.08 -0.60 15.32
C ALA A 328 -8.79 0.46 14.46
N VAL A 329 -8.61 0.39 13.13
CA VAL A 329 -9.25 1.30 12.16
C VAL A 329 -9.78 0.51 10.97
N ILE A 330 -10.99 0.84 10.52
CA ILE A 330 -11.63 0.22 9.35
C ILE A 330 -12.01 1.29 8.34
N PHE A 331 -11.49 1.18 7.12
CA PHE A 331 -11.94 1.96 5.98
C PHE A 331 -13.04 1.17 5.28
N ASN A 332 -14.28 1.46 5.63
CA ASN A 332 -15.49 0.75 5.22
C ASN A 332 -16.23 1.46 4.06
N GLY A 333 -15.58 2.40 3.39
CA GLY A 333 -16.10 3.14 2.23
C GLY A 333 -14.97 3.59 1.30
N ASP A 334 -15.30 4.12 0.12
CA ASP A 334 -14.31 4.49 -0.89
C ASP A 334 -13.70 5.88 -0.61
N ASN A 335 -12.51 6.15 -1.18
CA ASN A 335 -11.81 7.45 -1.13
C ASN A 335 -11.52 7.95 0.31
N ILE A 336 -11.15 7.03 1.19
CA ILE A 336 -10.75 7.35 2.56
C ILE A 336 -9.24 7.49 2.63
N CYS A 337 -8.73 8.49 3.35
CA CYS A 337 -7.31 8.58 3.64
C CYS A 337 -6.97 8.78 5.10
N TRP A 338 -5.79 8.29 5.48
CA TRP A 338 -5.14 8.59 6.75
C TRP A 338 -3.68 8.93 6.50
N ASN A 339 -3.28 10.14 6.90
CA ASN A 339 -1.95 10.68 6.68
C ASN A 339 -1.26 11.04 8.00
N GLY A 340 -0.09 10.44 8.26
CA GLY A 340 0.74 10.77 9.41
C GLY A 340 0.34 10.08 10.72
N GLY A 341 1.19 10.27 11.73
CA GLY A 341 0.94 9.83 13.10
C GLY A 341 1.14 8.33 13.30
N PHE A 342 0.47 7.77 14.30
CA PHE A 342 0.53 6.34 14.59
C PHE A 342 -0.83 5.68 14.82
N ILE A 343 -0.87 4.38 14.53
CA ILE A 343 -1.95 3.47 14.90
C ILE A 343 -1.27 2.28 15.59
N ARG A 344 -1.47 2.14 16.91
CA ARG A 344 -0.73 1.16 17.72
C ARG A 344 -1.64 0.20 18.46
N GLY A 345 -1.24 -1.05 18.59
CA GLY A 345 -1.84 -2.01 19.51
C GLY A 345 -1.21 -1.93 20.92
N LEU A 346 -1.56 -2.88 21.78
CA LEU A 346 -1.02 -2.96 23.15
C LEU A 346 0.44 -3.43 23.21
N ASN A 347 0.99 -3.92 22.10
CA ASN A 347 2.36 -4.39 21.97
C ASN A 347 2.76 -5.42 23.06
N GLN A 348 2.00 -6.51 23.15
CA GLN A 348 2.20 -7.59 24.12
C GLN A 348 2.56 -8.92 23.43
N PRO A 349 3.74 -9.04 22.78
CA PRO A 349 4.09 -10.24 22.00
C PRO A 349 4.27 -11.52 22.84
N SER A 350 4.43 -11.40 24.16
CA SER A 350 4.51 -12.55 25.07
C SER A 350 3.13 -13.04 25.55
N SER A 351 2.06 -12.27 25.33
CA SER A 351 0.72 -12.64 25.76
C SER A 351 0.16 -13.80 24.92
N SER A 352 -0.43 -14.78 25.59
CA SER A 352 -1.14 -15.89 24.94
C SER A 352 -2.65 -15.65 24.81
N THR A 353 -3.16 -14.50 25.27
CA THR A 353 -4.60 -14.20 25.29
C THR A 353 -4.97 -12.93 24.54
N ILE A 354 -4.05 -11.97 24.41
CA ILE A 354 -4.29 -10.73 23.66
C ILE A 354 -4.10 -11.02 22.18
N ARG A 355 -5.09 -10.63 21.38
CA ARG A 355 -5.11 -10.79 19.92
C ARG A 355 -5.70 -9.52 19.32
N GLN A 356 -4.96 -8.83 18.45
CA GLN A 356 -5.36 -7.52 17.91
C GLN A 356 -4.97 -7.39 16.44
N ASP A 357 -5.78 -6.67 15.67
CA ASP A 357 -5.50 -6.30 14.29
C ASP A 357 -5.45 -4.77 14.13
N GLY A 358 -4.63 -4.29 13.20
CA GLY A 358 -4.36 -2.87 13.00
C GLY A 358 -5.38 -2.19 12.09
N VAL A 359 -5.03 -2.02 10.82
CA VAL A 359 -5.84 -1.28 9.84
C VAL A 359 -6.45 -2.24 8.83
N LEU A 360 -7.75 -2.08 8.57
CA LEU A 360 -8.49 -2.85 7.59
C LEU A 360 -8.99 -1.92 6.46
N LEU A 361 -8.54 -2.16 5.23
CA LEU A 361 -8.92 -1.41 4.03
C LEU A 361 -9.95 -2.24 3.23
N ASN A 362 -11.24 -2.04 3.52
CA ASN A 362 -12.33 -2.72 2.80
C ASN A 362 -12.83 -1.93 1.58
N GLY A 363 -12.79 -0.60 1.65
CA GLY A 363 -13.19 0.28 0.56
C GLY A 363 -12.14 0.39 -0.54
N ASN A 364 -12.48 1.09 -1.63
CA ASN A 364 -11.64 1.28 -2.80
C ASN A 364 -11.04 2.70 -2.85
N ASP A 365 -9.97 2.86 -3.63
CA ASP A 365 -9.29 4.15 -3.82
C ASP A 365 -8.87 4.82 -2.49
N CYS A 366 -8.59 3.99 -1.47
CA CYS A 366 -8.16 4.46 -0.16
C CYS A 366 -6.66 4.70 -0.10
N VAL A 367 -6.21 5.58 0.80
CA VAL A 367 -4.80 5.91 0.97
C VAL A 367 -4.38 5.90 2.44
N LEU A 368 -3.42 5.06 2.79
CA LEU A 368 -2.72 5.06 4.07
C LEU A 368 -1.29 5.53 3.82
N ASP A 369 -0.97 6.77 4.21
CA ASP A 369 0.31 7.41 3.88
C ASP A 369 1.04 7.90 5.13
N ASN A 370 2.34 7.60 5.23
CA ASN A 370 3.23 8.13 6.26
C ASN A 370 2.78 7.79 7.71
N VAL A 371 2.21 6.61 7.93
CA VAL A 371 1.71 6.17 9.25
C VAL A 371 2.63 5.15 9.90
N SER A 372 2.89 5.30 11.21
CA SER A 372 3.55 4.28 12.03
C SER A 372 2.52 3.27 12.56
N ILE A 373 2.66 2.00 12.21
CA ILE A 373 1.70 0.93 12.54
C ILE A 373 2.44 -0.18 13.28
N ASN A 374 2.13 -0.35 14.57
CA ASN A 374 2.85 -1.31 15.40
C ASN A 374 2.08 -1.88 16.58
N GLY A 375 2.56 -3.01 17.12
CA GLY A 375 2.05 -3.59 18.36
C GLY A 375 0.84 -4.51 18.20
N PHE A 376 0.52 -4.95 16.98
CA PHE A 376 -0.58 -5.89 16.69
C PHE A 376 -0.06 -7.33 16.69
N PHE A 377 -0.23 -8.03 17.81
CA PHE A 377 0.18 -9.43 17.98
C PHE A 377 -1.01 -10.33 18.29
N ALA A 378 -0.88 -11.61 17.94
CA ALA A 378 -1.89 -12.64 18.19
C ALA A 378 -1.22 -14.02 18.20
N LYS A 379 -0.75 -14.45 19.39
CA LYS A 379 0.10 -15.64 19.52
C LYS A 379 -0.63 -16.91 19.08
N GLY A 380 0.02 -17.75 18.28
CA GLY A 380 -0.61 -18.93 17.68
C GLY A 380 -1.47 -18.61 16.46
N LEU A 381 -1.65 -19.62 15.61
CA LEU A 381 -2.51 -19.53 14.43
C LEU A 381 -3.96 -19.19 14.79
N HIS A 382 -4.60 -18.45 13.91
CA HIS A 382 -6.03 -18.17 13.96
C HIS A 382 -6.77 -19.19 13.08
N THR A 383 -8.03 -19.45 13.38
CA THR A 383 -8.92 -20.29 12.58
C THR A 383 -9.86 -19.46 11.71
N SER A 384 -10.07 -18.20 12.07
CA SER A 384 -10.80 -17.22 11.29
C SER A 384 -10.38 -15.79 11.67
N ASN A 385 -10.72 -14.80 10.84
CA ASN A 385 -10.49 -13.39 11.17
C ASN A 385 -11.16 -12.96 12.49
N ALA A 386 -12.22 -13.63 12.93
CA ALA A 386 -12.89 -13.35 14.19
C ALA A 386 -12.01 -13.66 15.42
N ASP A 387 -10.97 -14.48 15.28
CA ASP A 387 -10.05 -14.79 16.37
C ASP A 387 -9.03 -13.65 16.59
N GLY A 388 -8.89 -12.72 15.66
CA GLY A 388 -7.79 -11.75 15.62
C GLY A 388 -6.51 -12.39 15.06
N SER A 389 -6.01 -11.82 13.97
CA SER A 389 -4.91 -12.42 13.18
C SER A 389 -3.52 -11.92 13.58
N GLY A 390 -3.42 -10.72 14.15
CA GLY A 390 -2.15 -10.05 14.43
C GLY A 390 -1.60 -9.25 13.24
N VAL A 391 -2.46 -8.85 12.30
CA VAL A 391 -2.02 -8.14 11.10
C VAL A 391 -1.89 -6.63 11.36
N GLY A 392 -0.82 -6.01 10.87
CA GLY A 392 -0.65 -4.56 10.91
C GLY A 392 -1.59 -3.84 9.95
N ILE A 393 -1.56 -4.19 8.67
CA ILE A 393 -2.46 -3.67 7.63
C ILE A 393 -3.05 -4.83 6.84
N ARG A 394 -4.36 -4.83 6.60
CA ARG A 394 -5.03 -5.77 5.71
C ARG A 394 -5.78 -5.02 4.63
N ASP A 395 -5.51 -5.36 3.37
CA ASP A 395 -6.12 -4.71 2.21
C ASP A 395 -6.97 -5.68 1.39
N TYR A 396 -8.28 -5.42 1.34
CA TYR A 396 -9.27 -6.14 0.52
C TYR A 396 -9.75 -5.33 -0.69
N GLY A 397 -9.46 -4.04 -0.73
CA GLY A 397 -10.06 -3.12 -1.67
C GLY A 397 -9.37 -3.08 -3.03
N THR A 398 -9.90 -2.24 -3.92
CA THR A 398 -9.33 -2.00 -5.24
C THR A 398 -8.65 -0.63 -5.27
N ARG A 399 -7.47 -0.53 -5.89
CA ARG A 399 -6.71 0.74 -6.05
C ARG A 399 -6.37 1.43 -4.73
N ASN A 400 -6.19 0.65 -3.66
CA ASN A 400 -5.73 1.18 -2.38
C ASN A 400 -4.22 1.44 -2.42
N THR A 401 -3.78 2.49 -1.72
CA THR A 401 -2.37 2.88 -1.61
C THR A 401 -1.92 2.78 -0.17
N ILE A 402 -0.84 2.04 0.08
CA ILE A 402 -0.12 1.97 1.34
C ILE A 402 1.28 2.53 1.06
N SER A 403 1.58 3.74 1.54
CA SER A 403 2.84 4.41 1.18
C SER A 403 3.56 5.03 2.36
N LYS A 404 4.89 4.92 2.38
CA LYS A 404 5.78 5.55 3.38
C LYS A 404 5.43 5.19 4.83
N CYS A 405 4.71 4.08 5.03
CA CYS A 405 4.35 3.61 6.35
C CYS A 405 5.53 2.88 7.00
N ARG A 406 5.59 2.96 8.33
CA ARG A 406 6.53 2.19 9.14
C ARG A 406 5.75 1.10 9.87
N VAL A 407 5.74 -0.10 9.30
CA VAL A 407 4.93 -1.25 9.75
C VAL A 407 5.84 -2.21 10.51
N GLU A 408 5.81 -2.15 11.83
CA GLU A 408 6.77 -2.88 12.66
C GLU A 408 6.16 -3.50 13.90
N TYR A 409 6.82 -4.48 14.52
CA TYR A 409 6.31 -5.16 15.73
C TYR A 409 4.85 -5.63 15.59
N ASN A 410 4.52 -6.23 14.46
CA ASN A 410 3.23 -6.88 14.21
C ASN A 410 3.49 -8.35 13.89
N LYS A 411 2.51 -9.23 14.11
CA LYS A 411 2.68 -10.63 13.72
C LYS A 411 2.84 -10.78 12.22
N PHE A 412 1.88 -10.25 11.47
CA PHE A 412 2.00 -10.06 10.02
C PHE A 412 2.12 -8.56 9.74
N GLY A 413 3.02 -8.17 8.83
CA GLY A 413 3.15 -6.76 8.47
C GLY A 413 1.93 -6.28 7.67
N ILE A 414 1.83 -6.73 6.42
CA ILE A 414 0.79 -6.32 5.46
C ILE A 414 0.18 -7.57 4.81
N SER A 415 -1.15 -7.70 4.86
CA SER A 415 -1.90 -8.70 4.10
C SER A 415 -2.51 -8.06 2.86
N LEU A 416 -2.27 -8.66 1.69
CA LEU A 416 -2.80 -8.20 0.40
C LEU A 416 -3.79 -9.24 -0.14
N GLU A 417 -5.03 -8.79 -0.32
CA GLU A 417 -6.18 -9.59 -0.74
C GLU A 417 -7.13 -8.81 -1.69
N GLY A 418 -6.63 -7.69 -2.25
CA GLY A 418 -7.36 -6.78 -3.12
C GLY A 418 -6.85 -6.70 -4.57
N LYS A 419 -7.14 -5.59 -5.26
CA LYS A 419 -6.85 -5.46 -6.70
C LYS A 419 -6.20 -4.12 -7.05
N ASP A 420 -5.26 -4.13 -7.97
CA ASP A 420 -4.67 -2.94 -8.58
C ASP A 420 -4.13 -1.89 -7.56
N GLY A 421 -3.68 -2.36 -6.40
CA GLY A 421 -3.20 -1.48 -5.31
C GLY A 421 -1.72 -1.12 -5.40
N TRP A 422 -1.27 -0.24 -4.52
CA TRP A 422 0.10 0.27 -4.48
C TRP A 422 0.69 0.14 -3.07
N VAL A 423 1.84 -0.54 -2.95
CA VAL A 423 2.61 -0.64 -1.70
C VAL A 423 3.96 0.01 -1.97
N LEU A 424 4.13 1.27 -1.55
CA LEU A 424 5.19 2.16 -2.03
C LEU A 424 6.07 2.72 -0.90
N GLY A 425 7.37 2.44 -0.94
CA GLY A 425 8.33 3.11 -0.05
C GLY A 425 8.12 2.86 1.44
N ASN A 426 7.55 1.72 1.82
CA ASN A 426 7.28 1.36 3.21
C ASN A 426 8.51 0.69 3.84
N TYR A 427 8.62 0.76 5.16
CA TYR A 427 9.54 -0.05 5.96
C TYR A 427 8.73 -1.09 6.74
N VAL A 428 9.07 -2.37 6.60
CA VAL A 428 8.32 -3.49 7.17
C VAL A 428 9.26 -4.46 7.91
N SER A 429 9.10 -4.52 9.24
CA SER A 429 9.91 -5.41 10.08
C SER A 429 9.22 -5.81 11.38
N ASN A 430 9.04 -7.11 11.63
CA ASN A 430 8.59 -7.57 12.95
C ASN A 430 9.73 -7.81 13.96
N HIS A 431 10.99 -7.59 13.56
CA HIS A 431 12.16 -7.65 14.43
C HIS A 431 12.38 -9.01 15.12
N TYR A 432 12.05 -10.12 14.46
CA TYR A 432 12.08 -11.47 15.04
C TYR A 432 13.45 -11.87 15.60
N ARG A 433 14.54 -11.57 14.88
CA ARG A 433 15.91 -11.91 15.31
C ARG A 433 16.29 -11.23 16.63
N MET A 434 15.80 -10.00 16.83
CA MET A 434 16.01 -9.20 18.04
C MET A 434 14.97 -9.47 19.13
N SER A 435 13.92 -10.26 18.82
CA SER A 435 12.89 -10.60 19.79
C SER A 435 13.40 -11.56 20.86
N SER A 436 12.74 -11.53 22.02
CA SER A 436 12.96 -12.49 23.11
C SER A 436 12.26 -13.84 22.87
N GLU A 437 11.63 -14.05 21.71
CA GLU A 437 10.98 -15.33 21.41
C GLU A 437 12.04 -16.42 21.19
N ALA A 438 11.76 -17.60 21.74
CA ALA A 438 12.62 -18.77 21.62
C ALA A 438 12.78 -19.18 20.15
N LYS A 439 13.96 -19.69 19.81
CA LYS A 439 14.32 -20.20 18.48
C LYS A 439 14.56 -21.71 18.59
N PRO A 440 14.28 -22.52 17.55
CA PRO A 440 13.85 -22.12 16.20
C PRO A 440 12.39 -21.62 16.15
N TRP A 441 12.04 -20.97 15.05
CA TRP A 441 10.66 -20.56 14.75
C TRP A 441 9.73 -21.77 14.65
N ASP A 442 8.48 -21.62 15.10
CA ASP A 442 7.39 -22.58 14.93
C ASP A 442 6.07 -21.88 14.61
N ASP A 443 5.03 -22.66 14.29
CA ASP A 443 3.70 -22.17 13.92
C ASP A 443 2.95 -21.46 15.06
N THR A 444 3.47 -21.50 16.29
CA THR A 444 2.94 -20.75 17.43
C THR A 444 3.53 -19.34 17.53
N SER A 445 4.55 -19.04 16.74
CA SER A 445 5.28 -17.77 16.75
C SER A 445 4.37 -16.56 16.53
N ASN A 446 4.77 -15.45 17.16
CA ASN A 446 4.16 -14.15 16.96
C ASN A 446 4.84 -13.31 15.88
N TYR A 447 5.73 -13.89 15.07
CA TYR A 447 6.52 -13.18 14.07
C TYR A 447 6.49 -13.95 12.76
N TRP A 448 5.74 -13.43 11.79
CA TRP A 448 5.50 -14.07 10.51
C TRP A 448 6.06 -13.18 9.38
N ASP A 449 5.38 -13.11 8.25
CA ASP A 449 5.86 -12.46 7.04
C ASP A 449 5.72 -10.94 7.09
N GLY A 450 6.58 -10.24 6.36
CA GLY A 450 6.45 -8.80 6.11
C GLY A 450 5.21 -8.51 5.25
N ILE A 451 5.13 -9.14 4.07
CA ILE A 451 3.91 -9.24 3.27
C ILE A 451 3.41 -10.68 3.22
N VAL A 452 2.10 -10.86 3.35
CA VAL A 452 1.37 -12.08 2.99
C VAL A 452 0.38 -11.76 1.86
N GLY A 453 0.62 -12.34 0.69
CA GLY A 453 -0.20 -12.13 -0.51
C GLY A 453 -1.04 -13.36 -0.88
N GLY A 454 -2.30 -13.13 -1.25
CA GLY A 454 -3.26 -14.18 -1.61
C GLY A 454 -4.19 -14.59 -0.46
N GLY A 455 -3.93 -14.08 0.76
CA GLY A 455 -4.74 -14.30 1.95
C GLY A 455 -4.69 -15.72 2.50
N GLU A 456 -5.11 -15.86 3.76
CA GLU A 456 -5.69 -17.10 4.25
C GLU A 456 -7.17 -17.04 3.84
N TRP A 457 -7.74 -18.09 3.24
CA TRP A 457 -9.18 -18.19 2.89
C TRP A 457 -9.68 -17.50 1.59
N LEU A 458 -9.12 -17.86 0.43
CA LEU A 458 -9.66 -17.55 -0.91
C LEU A 458 -9.48 -16.11 -1.39
N GLY A 459 -8.51 -15.38 -0.81
CA GLY A 459 -8.16 -14.03 -1.22
C GLY A 459 -7.58 -13.97 -2.64
N VAL A 460 -7.77 -12.84 -3.32
CA VAL A 460 -7.21 -12.59 -4.65
C VAL A 460 -6.41 -11.30 -4.60
N ALA A 461 -5.08 -11.41 -4.61
CA ALA A 461 -4.17 -10.29 -4.74
C ALA A 461 -3.67 -10.19 -6.19
N THR A 462 -4.18 -9.21 -6.93
CA THR A 462 -3.83 -9.06 -8.34
C THR A 462 -3.62 -7.62 -8.78
N GLY A 463 -2.67 -7.38 -9.68
CA GLY A 463 -2.40 -6.05 -10.22
C GLY A 463 -1.66 -5.09 -9.28
N TYR A 464 -1.18 -5.55 -8.11
CA TYR A 464 -0.45 -4.69 -7.18
C TYR A 464 0.90 -4.22 -7.75
N LEU A 465 1.27 -2.97 -7.45
CA LEU A 465 2.65 -2.49 -7.54
C LEU A 465 3.26 -2.42 -6.15
N ILE A 466 4.26 -3.26 -5.88
CA ILE A 466 5.06 -3.30 -4.65
C ILE A 466 6.43 -2.74 -5.00
N ASP A 467 6.65 -1.44 -4.73
CA ASP A 467 7.80 -0.69 -5.22
C ASP A 467 8.55 0.07 -4.12
N GLY A 468 9.88 -0.03 -4.13
CA GLY A 468 10.76 0.80 -3.30
C GLY A 468 10.68 0.54 -1.79
N ASN A 469 10.15 -0.60 -1.35
CA ASN A 469 9.99 -0.90 0.08
C ASN A 469 11.23 -1.59 0.67
N GLU A 470 11.36 -1.52 1.99
CA GLU A 470 12.34 -2.28 2.77
C GLU A 470 11.64 -3.34 3.63
N PHE A 471 12.06 -4.61 3.48
CA PHE A 471 11.56 -5.74 4.26
C PHE A 471 12.71 -6.41 4.99
N GLU A 472 12.76 -6.22 6.32
CA GLU A 472 13.85 -6.77 7.13
C GLU A 472 13.39 -7.50 8.39
N ASP A 473 14.19 -8.49 8.82
CA ASP A 473 14.07 -9.14 10.12
C ASP A 473 12.69 -9.69 10.46
N ASN A 474 11.96 -10.15 9.44
CA ASN A 474 10.69 -10.82 9.63
C ASN A 474 10.89 -12.28 10.09
N GLY A 475 10.01 -12.77 10.97
CA GLY A 475 10.07 -14.14 11.50
C GLY A 475 9.74 -15.23 10.50
N GLN A 476 9.11 -14.89 9.37
CA GLN A 476 9.01 -15.73 8.18
C GLN A 476 9.67 -15.04 6.99
N SER A 477 8.95 -14.79 5.90
CA SER A 477 9.52 -14.23 4.67
C SER A 477 9.37 -12.71 4.62
N GLY A 478 10.21 -12.04 3.81
CA GLY A 478 10.05 -10.61 3.56
C GLY A 478 8.74 -10.35 2.79
N ILE A 479 8.60 -11.02 1.64
CA ILE A 479 7.38 -11.02 0.83
C ILE A 479 7.00 -12.47 0.55
N TYR A 480 5.92 -12.93 1.15
CA TYR A 480 5.30 -14.22 0.86
C TYR A 480 4.08 -14.04 -0.04
N ALA A 481 3.96 -14.92 -1.03
CA ALA A 481 2.78 -15.08 -1.86
C ALA A 481 2.39 -16.56 -1.90
N GLY A 482 1.22 -16.88 -1.37
CA GLY A 482 0.75 -18.24 -1.18
C GLY A 482 -0.38 -18.63 -2.12
N GLY A 483 -0.17 -19.70 -2.89
CA GLY A 483 -1.26 -20.57 -3.36
C GLY A 483 -1.67 -21.56 -2.28
N ASN A 484 -1.85 -21.08 -1.04
CA ASN A 484 -2.37 -21.84 0.09
C ASN A 484 -3.85 -21.49 0.29
N GLY A 485 -4.63 -21.71 -0.77
CA GLY A 485 -6.03 -21.29 -0.84
C GLY A 485 -6.20 -19.84 -1.27
N GLY A 486 -5.33 -19.27 -2.11
CA GLY A 486 -5.40 -17.87 -2.55
C GLY A 486 -4.73 -17.62 -3.91
N ILE A 487 -5.16 -16.58 -4.63
CA ILE A 487 -4.54 -16.17 -5.90
C ILE A 487 -3.60 -15.01 -5.67
N PHE A 488 -2.35 -15.14 -6.14
CA PHE A 488 -1.39 -14.04 -6.23
C PHE A 488 -0.87 -13.91 -7.66
N ALA A 489 -1.44 -12.98 -8.44
CA ALA A 489 -1.16 -12.93 -9.86
C ALA A 489 -1.08 -11.54 -10.47
N LYS A 490 -0.30 -11.37 -11.55
CA LYS A 490 -0.18 -10.09 -12.29
C LYS A 490 0.33 -8.92 -11.46
N ASN A 491 1.03 -9.20 -10.36
CA ASN A 491 1.62 -8.17 -9.51
C ASN A 491 3.02 -7.79 -10.01
N ARG A 492 3.47 -6.58 -9.70
CA ARG A 492 4.81 -6.07 -10.00
C ARG A 492 5.53 -5.81 -8.69
N ILE A 493 6.63 -6.52 -8.47
CA ILE A 493 7.47 -6.44 -7.27
C ILE A 493 8.82 -5.90 -7.73
N THR A 494 9.09 -4.62 -7.46
CA THR A 494 10.25 -3.95 -8.03
C THR A 494 10.95 -2.98 -7.10
N ASN A 495 12.27 -2.81 -7.28
CA ASN A 495 13.10 -1.88 -6.50
C ASN A 495 13.03 -2.05 -4.97
N ASN A 496 12.64 -3.23 -4.47
CA ASN A 496 12.56 -3.47 -3.03
C ASN A 496 13.91 -3.95 -2.49
N HIS A 497 14.17 -3.65 -1.22
CA HIS A 497 15.32 -4.15 -0.47
C HIS A 497 14.85 -5.16 0.59
N ILE A 498 15.25 -6.44 0.45
CA ILE A 498 14.69 -7.55 1.22
C ILE A 498 15.82 -8.36 1.85
N HIS A 499 15.94 -8.33 3.18
CA HIS A 499 17.08 -8.94 3.86
C HIS A 499 16.83 -9.39 5.30
N GLY A 500 17.68 -10.29 5.82
CA GLY A 500 17.67 -10.67 7.24
C GLY A 500 16.43 -11.45 7.71
N ASN A 501 15.53 -11.85 6.81
CA ASN A 501 14.31 -12.58 7.15
C ASN A 501 14.63 -14.04 7.52
N TRP A 502 13.85 -14.60 8.46
CA TRP A 502 14.12 -15.92 9.03
C TRP A 502 13.63 -17.09 8.16
N ASN A 503 12.75 -16.87 7.19
CA ASN A 503 12.46 -17.82 6.13
C ASN A 503 13.12 -17.37 4.83
N ARG A 504 12.38 -16.89 3.84
CA ARG A 504 12.94 -16.43 2.56
C ARG A 504 12.86 -14.92 2.39
N GLY A 505 13.55 -14.39 1.38
CA GLY A 505 13.35 -13.00 0.97
C GLY A 505 12.02 -12.84 0.24
N ILE A 506 11.98 -13.31 -1.01
CA ILE A 506 10.78 -13.45 -1.83
C ILE A 506 10.38 -14.93 -1.84
N ASP A 507 9.20 -15.25 -1.32
CA ASP A 507 8.68 -16.61 -1.15
C ASP A 507 7.36 -16.78 -1.89
N PHE A 508 7.43 -17.18 -3.15
CA PHE A 508 6.24 -17.38 -3.97
C PHE A 508 6.04 -18.88 -4.12
N GLY A 509 4.95 -19.41 -3.58
CA GLY A 509 4.75 -20.84 -3.48
C GLY A 509 3.30 -21.25 -3.57
N VAL A 510 3.01 -22.26 -4.38
CA VAL A 510 1.70 -22.92 -4.41
C VAL A 510 1.76 -24.17 -3.53
N VAL A 511 0.89 -24.27 -2.52
CA VAL A 511 0.77 -25.49 -1.69
C VAL A 511 -0.11 -26.51 -2.41
N GLN A 512 -1.20 -26.06 -3.00
CA GLN A 512 -2.07 -26.85 -3.85
C GLN A 512 -2.60 -25.98 -4.97
N ARG A 513 -2.47 -26.44 -6.22
CA ARG A 513 -2.98 -25.70 -7.37
C ARG A 513 -4.46 -26.00 -7.53
N LEU A 514 -5.30 -24.99 -7.33
CA LEU A 514 -6.75 -25.04 -7.46
C LEU A 514 -7.23 -23.82 -8.27
N ALA A 515 -8.48 -23.83 -8.73
CA ALA A 515 -9.04 -22.69 -9.49
C ALA A 515 -8.96 -21.34 -8.74
N ASN A 516 -8.98 -21.38 -7.41
CA ASN A 516 -8.91 -20.25 -6.49
C ASN A 516 -7.57 -20.19 -5.71
N SER A 517 -6.56 -20.96 -6.12
CA SER A 517 -5.29 -21.08 -5.40
C SER A 517 -4.12 -21.24 -6.38
N ASP A 518 -3.42 -20.15 -6.71
CA ASP A 518 -2.32 -20.19 -7.68
C ASP A 518 -1.44 -18.93 -7.64
N VAL A 519 -0.20 -19.03 -8.13
CA VAL A 519 0.75 -17.92 -8.21
C VAL A 519 1.30 -17.81 -9.64
N TYR A 520 0.90 -16.77 -10.36
CA TYR A 520 1.21 -16.68 -11.80
C TYR A 520 1.29 -15.26 -12.38
N GLU A 521 1.96 -15.11 -13.52
CA GLU A 521 2.04 -13.83 -14.27
C GLU A 521 2.58 -12.64 -13.45
N ASN A 522 3.35 -12.90 -12.39
CA ASN A 522 3.96 -11.84 -11.59
C ASN A 522 5.27 -11.35 -12.25
N ILE A 523 5.63 -10.08 -12.02
CA ILE A 523 6.87 -9.47 -12.48
C ILE A 523 7.72 -9.11 -11.26
N ILE A 524 8.80 -9.85 -11.03
CA ILE A 524 9.78 -9.63 -9.96
C ILE A 524 11.03 -9.05 -10.60
N THR A 525 11.27 -7.74 -10.44
CA THR A 525 12.37 -7.10 -11.16
C THR A 525 13.10 -6.01 -10.40
N ASP A 526 14.42 -5.91 -10.60
CA ASP A 526 15.25 -4.86 -10.01
C ASP A 526 15.25 -4.82 -8.46
N ASN A 527 14.95 -5.95 -7.80
CA ASN A 527 15.00 -6.04 -6.34
C ASN A 527 16.43 -6.36 -5.85
N ILE A 528 16.74 -5.90 -4.64
CA ILE A 528 17.94 -6.26 -3.89
C ILE A 528 17.52 -7.25 -2.80
N VAL A 529 18.02 -8.49 -2.87
CA VAL A 529 17.62 -9.55 -1.94
C VAL A 529 18.85 -10.23 -1.35
N HIS A 530 19.09 -10.14 -0.04
CA HIS A 530 20.30 -10.75 0.54
C HIS A 530 20.15 -11.25 1.97
N ASN A 531 20.98 -12.23 2.34
CA ASN A 531 21.09 -12.76 3.70
C ASN A 531 19.73 -13.15 4.33
N ASN A 532 18.85 -13.81 3.58
CA ASN A 532 17.64 -14.43 4.14
C ASN A 532 17.94 -15.90 4.47
N ARG A 533 17.46 -16.41 5.62
CA ARG A 533 17.93 -17.67 6.21
C ARG A 533 17.75 -18.90 5.33
N ALA A 534 16.62 -19.07 4.67
CA ALA A 534 16.32 -20.29 3.92
C ALA A 534 16.64 -20.16 2.42
N ALA A 535 16.30 -19.02 1.81
CA ALA A 535 16.72 -18.64 0.45
C ALA A 535 16.40 -17.15 0.19
N ASN A 536 17.08 -16.51 -0.76
CA ASN A 536 16.74 -15.15 -1.16
C ASN A 536 15.47 -15.11 -2.01
N ILE A 537 15.45 -15.78 -3.17
CA ILE A 537 14.29 -15.83 -4.07
C ILE A 537 13.85 -17.28 -4.25
N TRP A 538 12.64 -17.60 -3.82
CA TRP A 538 12.07 -18.94 -3.83
C TRP A 538 10.76 -18.96 -4.62
N LEU A 539 10.72 -19.72 -5.72
CA LEU A 539 9.58 -19.80 -6.62
C LEU A 539 9.14 -21.27 -6.74
N ALA A 540 8.17 -21.68 -5.94
CA ALA A 540 7.68 -23.05 -5.87
C ALA A 540 6.34 -23.22 -6.61
N GLY A 541 6.35 -23.92 -7.74
CA GLY A 541 5.15 -24.12 -8.57
C GLY A 541 4.58 -22.84 -9.18
N VAL A 542 5.39 -21.77 -9.23
CA VAL A 542 5.04 -20.50 -9.88
C VAL A 542 5.03 -20.69 -11.38
N ARG A 543 4.12 -20.00 -12.07
CA ARG A 543 4.05 -20.08 -13.54
C ARG A 543 3.93 -18.74 -14.24
N ASP A 544 4.30 -18.72 -15.51
CA ASP A 544 4.16 -17.59 -16.44
C ASP A 544 4.71 -16.25 -15.90
N SER A 545 5.62 -16.29 -14.91
CA SER A 545 6.12 -15.10 -14.21
C SER A 545 7.46 -14.64 -14.79
N ILE A 546 7.75 -13.35 -14.66
CA ILE A 546 8.98 -12.72 -15.11
C ILE A 546 9.83 -12.39 -13.88
N ILE A 547 11.07 -12.87 -13.85
CA ILE A 547 12.02 -12.70 -12.77
C ILE A 547 13.31 -12.16 -13.38
N ASN A 548 13.44 -10.83 -13.42
CA ASN A 548 14.48 -10.18 -14.20
C ASN A 548 15.31 -9.17 -13.42
N ASN A 549 16.61 -9.11 -13.68
CA ASN A 549 17.52 -8.07 -13.17
C ASN A 549 17.57 -7.94 -11.64
N ASN A 550 17.14 -8.96 -10.89
CA ASN A 550 17.26 -8.94 -9.43
C ASN A 550 18.71 -9.17 -9.04
N ASN A 551 19.15 -8.54 -7.96
CA ASN A 551 20.48 -8.70 -7.40
C ASN A 551 20.37 -9.46 -6.07
N SER A 552 20.74 -10.75 -6.11
CA SER A 552 20.60 -11.69 -5.01
C SER A 552 21.96 -12.13 -4.49
N TRP A 553 22.25 -11.93 -3.20
CA TRP A 553 23.55 -12.34 -2.67
C TRP A 553 23.57 -12.76 -1.19
N PHE A 554 24.69 -13.35 -0.79
CA PHE A 554 25.04 -13.62 0.61
C PHE A 554 26.38 -12.95 0.98
N THR A 555 26.50 -12.53 2.23
CA THR A 555 27.73 -11.99 2.83
C THR A 555 28.21 -12.89 3.97
N ASP A 556 29.46 -12.69 4.40
CA ASP A 556 30.06 -13.47 5.51
C ASP A 556 29.30 -13.30 6.83
N ASP A 557 28.53 -12.21 6.97
CA ASP A 557 27.71 -11.93 8.16
C ASP A 557 26.56 -12.93 8.32
N TYR A 558 26.14 -13.62 7.24
CA TYR A 558 25.01 -14.55 7.24
C TYR A 558 25.08 -15.57 8.39
N ARG A 559 26.27 -16.16 8.62
CA ARG A 559 26.48 -17.13 9.71
C ARG A 559 26.26 -16.51 11.09
N SER A 560 26.70 -15.27 11.27
CA SER A 560 26.52 -14.54 12.52
C SER A 560 25.06 -14.12 12.73
N MET A 561 24.36 -13.75 11.65
CA MET A 561 22.95 -13.35 11.68
C MET A 561 22.02 -14.49 12.12
N PHE A 562 22.33 -15.73 11.72
CA PHE A 562 21.51 -16.91 11.97
C PHE A 562 22.26 -18.00 12.75
N ALA A 563 23.16 -17.60 13.65
CA ALA A 563 24.00 -18.53 14.41
C ALA A 563 23.17 -19.65 15.06
N GLY A 564 23.55 -20.90 14.80
CA GLY A 564 22.87 -22.11 15.28
C GLY A 564 21.61 -22.51 14.51
N ASN A 565 21.17 -21.73 13.50
CA ASN A 565 19.94 -21.98 12.74
C ASN A 565 20.07 -21.65 11.24
N PHE A 566 21.29 -21.50 10.70
CA PHE A 566 21.50 -21.16 9.28
C PHE A 566 21.23 -22.36 8.35
N ASP A 567 20.67 -22.10 7.17
CA ASP A 567 20.47 -23.11 6.10
C ASP A 567 21.44 -22.88 4.93
N ALA A 568 21.23 -23.61 3.83
CA ALA A 568 21.93 -23.41 2.56
C ALA A 568 21.73 -21.99 2.00
N CYS A 569 22.80 -21.41 1.46
CA CYS A 569 22.76 -20.11 0.81
C CYS A 569 22.28 -20.24 -0.64
N VAL A 570 20.96 -20.16 -0.84
CA VAL A 570 20.35 -20.26 -2.18
C VAL A 570 19.89 -18.89 -2.68
N CYS A 571 20.46 -18.44 -3.81
CA CYS A 571 20.15 -17.11 -4.35
C CYS A 571 18.78 -17.07 -5.06
N LEU A 572 18.51 -18.04 -5.94
CA LEU A 572 17.30 -18.15 -6.72
C LEU A 572 16.93 -19.62 -6.94
N THR A 573 15.65 -19.95 -6.76
CA THR A 573 15.14 -21.31 -6.94
C THR A 573 13.86 -21.34 -7.78
N LEU A 574 13.81 -22.25 -8.75
CA LEU A 574 12.58 -22.80 -9.34
C LEU A 574 12.32 -24.19 -8.73
N ALA A 575 11.40 -24.25 -7.78
CA ALA A 575 11.06 -25.46 -7.03
C ALA A 575 9.69 -26.01 -7.45
N ASP A 576 9.45 -27.27 -7.12
CA ASP A 576 8.11 -27.83 -7.09
C ASP A 576 7.29 -27.15 -5.98
N GLY A 577 6.05 -26.80 -6.27
CA GLY A 577 5.04 -26.50 -5.25
C GLY A 577 4.60 -27.77 -4.51
N GLY A 578 3.69 -27.60 -3.56
CA GLY A 578 3.01 -28.75 -2.96
C GLY A 578 2.22 -29.55 -4.01
N GLU A 579 2.00 -30.83 -3.70
CA GLU A 579 1.50 -31.84 -4.66
C GLU A 579 2.36 -31.99 -5.94
N LYS A 580 3.62 -31.56 -5.90
CA LYS A 580 4.56 -31.53 -7.04
C LYS A 580 4.08 -30.65 -8.20
N ALA A 581 3.45 -29.51 -7.88
CA ALA A 581 3.11 -28.51 -8.88
C ALA A 581 4.38 -27.97 -9.55
N ALA A 582 4.60 -28.30 -10.82
CA ALA A 582 5.80 -27.89 -11.55
C ALA A 582 5.84 -26.37 -11.79
N PRO A 583 7.02 -25.74 -11.72
CA PRO A 583 7.22 -24.37 -12.19
C PRO A 583 7.25 -24.34 -13.72
N THR A 584 6.38 -23.53 -14.33
CA THR A 584 6.18 -23.57 -15.79
C THR A 584 6.11 -22.21 -16.46
N GLY A 585 6.68 -22.06 -17.65
CA GLY A 585 6.54 -20.84 -18.45
C GLY A 585 7.20 -19.59 -17.85
N ASN A 586 8.06 -19.71 -16.83
CA ASN A 586 8.69 -18.56 -16.20
C ASN A 586 9.86 -18.01 -17.03
N GLN A 587 10.12 -16.71 -16.93
CA GLN A 587 11.26 -16.04 -17.55
C GLN A 587 12.22 -15.57 -16.46
N VAL A 588 13.31 -16.28 -16.24
CA VAL A 588 14.32 -15.98 -15.22
C VAL A 588 15.57 -15.44 -15.92
N ASN A 589 15.63 -14.12 -16.15
CA ASN A 589 16.66 -13.54 -17.02
C ASN A 589 17.44 -12.37 -16.40
N GLY A 590 18.74 -12.27 -16.69
CA GLY A 590 19.53 -11.09 -16.30
C GLY A 590 19.75 -10.91 -14.78
N ASN A 591 19.41 -11.90 -13.95
CA ASN A 591 19.60 -11.82 -12.51
C ASN A 591 21.08 -11.98 -12.16
N ARG A 592 21.53 -11.26 -11.12
CA ARG A 592 22.88 -11.39 -10.56
C ARG A 592 22.79 -12.19 -9.28
N CYS A 593 23.45 -13.34 -9.23
CA CYS A 593 23.42 -14.25 -8.08
C CYS A 593 24.83 -14.48 -7.56
N LYS A 594 25.06 -14.19 -6.27
CA LYS A 594 26.32 -14.46 -5.58
C LYS A 594 26.09 -15.20 -4.26
N THR A 595 26.60 -16.41 -4.14
CA THR A 595 26.51 -17.20 -2.89
C THR A 595 27.86 -17.30 -2.17
N LEU A 596 27.87 -17.94 -1.01
CA LEU A 596 29.09 -18.28 -0.26
C LEU A 596 29.70 -19.58 -0.79
N GLU A 597 31.01 -19.78 -0.60
CA GLU A 597 31.66 -21.06 -0.91
C GLU A 597 31.04 -22.18 -0.07
N SER A 598 30.74 -23.30 -0.73
CA SER A 598 30.30 -24.50 -0.03
C SER A 598 31.44 -25.03 0.85
N ASP A 599 31.13 -25.36 2.10
CA ASP A 599 32.04 -26.01 3.04
C ASP A 599 31.31 -27.12 3.82
N ASP A 600 31.97 -27.73 4.80
CA ASP A 600 31.41 -28.81 5.61
C ASP A 600 30.13 -28.40 6.39
N GLN A 601 29.83 -27.10 6.48
CA GLN A 601 28.70 -26.55 7.24
C GLN A 601 27.64 -25.88 6.35
N ILE A 602 27.99 -25.38 5.16
CA ILE A 602 27.07 -24.67 4.28
C ILE A 602 27.18 -25.13 2.84
N SER A 603 26.06 -25.21 2.15
CA SER A 603 26.03 -25.36 0.69
C SER A 603 25.60 -24.05 0.05
N GLY A 604 26.35 -23.59 -0.95
CA GLY A 604 26.07 -22.39 -1.72
C GLY A 604 25.55 -22.73 -3.11
N PHE A 605 24.33 -22.28 -3.43
CA PHE A 605 23.73 -22.43 -4.75
C PHE A 605 23.39 -21.06 -5.36
N THR A 606 23.90 -20.80 -6.56
CA THR A 606 23.58 -19.58 -7.31
C THR A 606 22.22 -19.68 -8.00
N LEU A 607 21.87 -20.87 -8.45
CA LEU A 607 20.57 -21.19 -9.06
C LEU A 607 20.21 -22.64 -8.76
N ASN A 608 18.95 -22.92 -8.48
CA ASN A 608 18.42 -24.27 -8.33
C ASN A 608 17.17 -24.46 -9.21
N ILE A 609 17.14 -25.50 -10.05
CA ILE A 609 16.00 -25.85 -10.90
C ILE A 609 15.57 -27.30 -10.60
N THR A 610 14.30 -27.48 -10.26
CA THR A 610 13.67 -28.79 -10.05
C THR A 610 13.53 -29.61 -11.34
N ASP A 611 13.50 -30.94 -11.22
CA ASP A 611 13.41 -31.88 -12.36
C ASP A 611 12.06 -31.87 -13.09
N THR A 612 11.02 -31.31 -12.46
CA THR A 612 9.70 -31.19 -13.08
C THR A 612 9.52 -29.92 -13.92
N ALA A 613 10.46 -28.96 -13.82
CA ALA A 613 10.38 -27.65 -14.47
C ALA A 613 10.25 -27.78 -15.99
N ARG A 614 9.30 -27.05 -16.59
CA ARG A 614 9.01 -27.13 -18.04
C ARG A 614 8.62 -25.77 -18.62
N GLY A 615 9.05 -25.48 -19.84
CA GLY A 615 8.73 -24.27 -20.58
C GLY A 615 9.36 -22.99 -20.02
N ASN A 616 10.30 -23.09 -19.08
CA ASN A 616 10.96 -21.93 -18.49
C ASN A 616 12.07 -21.42 -19.41
N GLN A 617 12.28 -20.11 -19.41
CA GLN A 617 13.44 -19.46 -20.01
C GLN A 617 14.38 -19.03 -18.89
N VAL A 618 15.63 -19.48 -18.94
CA VAL A 618 16.66 -19.19 -17.95
C VAL A 618 17.92 -18.76 -18.71
N ARG A 619 18.06 -17.46 -18.96
CA ARG A 619 19.14 -16.92 -19.81
C ARG A 619 19.71 -15.63 -19.27
N ASP A 620 20.90 -15.26 -19.75
CA ASP A 620 21.55 -13.98 -19.44
C ASP A 620 21.83 -13.74 -17.93
N ASN A 621 21.67 -14.75 -17.07
CA ASN A 621 21.93 -14.61 -15.62
C ASN A 621 23.44 -14.56 -15.36
N VAL A 622 23.86 -13.67 -14.46
CA VAL A 622 25.24 -13.53 -14.01
C VAL A 622 25.40 -14.28 -12.69
N LEU A 623 25.87 -15.52 -12.77
CA LEU A 623 26.10 -16.39 -11.62
C LEU A 623 27.57 -16.28 -11.17
N SER A 624 27.83 -16.13 -9.88
CA SER A 624 29.20 -16.15 -9.36
C SER A 624 29.87 -17.50 -9.66
N PRO A 625 31.20 -17.52 -9.91
CA PRO A 625 31.95 -18.78 -10.04
C PRO A 625 32.04 -19.56 -8.73
N ILE A 626 31.72 -18.91 -7.61
CA ILE A 626 31.58 -19.48 -6.28
C ILE A 626 30.14 -19.96 -6.12
N GLY A 627 29.98 -21.24 -5.74
CA GLY A 627 28.68 -21.93 -5.62
C GLY A 627 28.17 -22.52 -6.92
N GLU A 628 27.43 -23.62 -6.82
CA GLU A 628 26.98 -24.40 -7.99
C GLU A 628 25.63 -23.90 -8.52
N ALA A 629 25.46 -23.93 -9.84
CA ALA A 629 24.13 -23.94 -10.45
C ALA A 629 23.66 -25.40 -10.48
N TYR A 630 22.59 -25.70 -9.76
CA TYR A 630 22.07 -27.06 -9.65
C TYR A 630 21.00 -27.31 -10.72
N ILE A 631 21.38 -28.10 -11.72
CA ILE A 631 20.48 -28.60 -12.78
C ILE A 631 20.57 -30.14 -12.74
N PRO A 632 19.54 -30.83 -12.23
CA PRO A 632 19.66 -32.22 -11.80
C PRO A 632 19.88 -33.22 -12.94
N ASN A 633 19.44 -32.89 -14.16
CA ASN A 633 19.51 -33.79 -15.30
C ASN A 633 19.47 -33.01 -16.64
N PRO A 634 19.98 -33.61 -17.74
CA PRO A 634 20.02 -32.97 -19.05
C PRO A 634 18.64 -32.91 -19.76
N GLU A 635 17.65 -33.71 -19.33
CA GLU A 635 16.28 -33.66 -19.87
C GLU A 635 15.63 -32.29 -19.69
N LEU A 636 16.04 -31.53 -18.68
CA LEU A 636 15.57 -30.17 -18.48
C LEU A 636 15.89 -29.22 -19.63
N TYR A 637 16.99 -29.40 -20.38
CA TYR A 637 17.34 -28.56 -21.53
C TYR A 637 16.47 -28.83 -22.76
N ALA A 638 15.86 -30.02 -22.84
CA ALA A 638 14.95 -30.35 -23.93
C ALA A 638 13.53 -29.83 -23.71
N VAL A 639 13.19 -29.46 -22.47
CA VAL A 639 11.85 -28.98 -22.09
C VAL A 639 11.88 -27.59 -21.48
N ASN A 640 13.03 -26.91 -21.45
CA ASN A 640 13.21 -25.52 -21.04
C ASN A 640 14.31 -24.89 -21.91
N ASN A 641 14.38 -23.57 -21.96
CA ASN A 641 15.49 -22.87 -22.60
C ASN A 641 16.47 -22.38 -21.54
N ILE A 642 17.52 -23.16 -21.26
CA ILE A 642 18.48 -22.89 -20.17
C ILE A 642 19.86 -22.61 -20.77
N ASP A 643 20.34 -21.38 -20.66
CA ASP A 643 21.65 -20.95 -21.19
C ASP A 643 22.72 -20.97 -20.09
N ILE A 644 22.81 -22.08 -19.35
CA ILE A 644 23.79 -22.30 -18.30
C ILE A 644 24.56 -23.59 -18.65
N PRO A 645 25.82 -23.53 -19.08
CA PRO A 645 26.56 -24.74 -19.43
C PRO A 645 26.67 -25.71 -18.25
N THR A 646 26.15 -26.94 -18.41
CA THR A 646 26.22 -27.99 -17.37
C THR A 646 26.74 -29.31 -17.94
N GLU A 647 27.73 -29.90 -17.27
CA GLU A 647 28.30 -31.20 -17.64
C GLU A 647 27.57 -32.35 -16.94
N PHE A 648 27.23 -33.39 -17.71
CA PHE A 648 26.61 -34.62 -17.25
C PHE A 648 27.45 -35.82 -17.70
N ALA A 649 27.62 -36.79 -16.83
CA ALA A 649 28.24 -38.07 -17.15
C ALA A 649 27.16 -39.14 -17.39
N PHE A 650 27.40 -40.05 -18.34
CA PHE A 650 26.50 -41.17 -18.63
C PHE A 650 27.26 -42.38 -19.18
N THR A 651 26.59 -43.54 -19.21
CA THR A 651 27.14 -44.79 -19.74
C THR A 651 26.39 -45.18 -21.02
N PRO A 652 27.04 -45.16 -22.20
CA PRO A 652 26.39 -45.54 -23.44
C PRO A 652 26.17 -47.06 -23.52
N GLN A 653 25.05 -47.45 -24.13
CA GLN A 653 24.62 -48.81 -24.40
C GLN A 653 24.62 -49.10 -25.90
N LEU A 654 24.71 -50.39 -26.24
CA LEU A 654 24.53 -50.88 -27.59
C LEU A 654 23.02 -51.09 -27.86
N ILE A 655 22.45 -50.29 -28.76
CA ILE A 655 21.03 -50.32 -29.11
C ILE A 655 20.78 -51.18 -30.36
N GLY A 656 21.70 -51.10 -31.32
CA GLY A 656 21.64 -51.82 -32.59
C GLY A 656 22.88 -52.68 -32.80
N GLY A 657 22.68 -53.82 -33.46
CA GLY A 657 23.71 -54.82 -33.71
C GLY A 657 23.83 -55.88 -32.59
N SER A 658 24.58 -56.94 -32.85
CA SER A 658 24.70 -58.09 -31.94
C SER A 658 26.12 -58.63 -31.88
N GLY A 659 26.41 -59.46 -30.88
CA GLY A 659 27.70 -60.14 -30.76
C GLY A 659 28.85 -59.29 -30.20
N VAL A 660 28.57 -58.11 -29.64
CA VAL A 660 29.55 -57.28 -28.92
C VAL A 660 28.98 -56.87 -27.56
N THR A 661 29.78 -57.03 -26.50
CA THR A 661 29.48 -56.48 -25.17
C THR A 661 30.39 -55.27 -24.93
N LEU A 662 29.79 -54.14 -24.58
CA LEU A 662 30.53 -52.93 -24.20
C LEU A 662 31.16 -53.09 -22.81
N GLY A 663 32.41 -52.65 -22.67
CA GLY A 663 33.18 -52.64 -21.43
C GLY A 663 33.12 -51.29 -20.72
N ASN A 664 34.30 -50.71 -20.43
CA ASN A 664 34.47 -49.40 -19.78
C ASN A 664 34.10 -48.22 -20.71
N SER A 665 32.96 -48.31 -21.39
CA SER A 665 32.46 -47.21 -22.22
C SER A 665 31.94 -46.09 -21.32
N SER A 666 32.19 -44.85 -21.72
CA SER A 666 31.80 -43.66 -20.95
C SER A 666 31.38 -42.54 -21.89
N GLY A 667 30.42 -41.73 -21.44
CA GLY A 667 29.93 -40.56 -22.13
C GLY A 667 29.98 -39.35 -21.20
N LYS A 668 30.38 -38.21 -21.75
CA LYS A 668 30.18 -36.90 -21.17
C LYS A 668 29.36 -36.06 -22.13
N LEU A 669 28.48 -35.25 -21.58
CA LEU A 669 27.60 -34.35 -22.29
C LEU A 669 27.67 -32.99 -21.60
N THR A 670 27.93 -31.91 -22.32
CA THR A 670 27.68 -30.55 -21.84
C THR A 670 26.43 -30.02 -22.54
N ALA A 671 25.39 -29.70 -21.79
CA ALA A 671 24.19 -29.06 -22.32
C ALA A 671 24.28 -27.55 -22.08
N ASN A 672 23.97 -26.76 -23.12
CA ASN A 672 23.90 -25.31 -23.05
C ASN A 672 22.89 -24.79 -24.09
N GLY A 673 21.77 -24.24 -23.62
CA GLY A 673 20.62 -23.93 -24.46
C GLY A 673 20.14 -25.19 -25.19
N ASN A 674 20.00 -25.08 -26.51
CA ASN A 674 19.58 -26.20 -27.38
C ASN A 674 20.75 -27.03 -27.92
N VAL A 675 21.98 -26.82 -27.43
CA VAL A 675 23.19 -27.50 -27.93
C VAL A 675 23.69 -28.49 -26.89
N PHE A 676 23.90 -29.73 -27.35
CA PHE A 676 24.38 -30.87 -26.57
C PHE A 676 25.75 -31.28 -27.11
N SER A 677 26.82 -30.86 -26.43
CA SER A 677 28.21 -31.18 -26.79
C SER A 677 28.65 -32.48 -26.15
N LEU A 678 29.00 -33.47 -26.97
CA LEU A 678 29.25 -34.84 -26.56
C LEU A 678 30.73 -35.21 -26.63
N SER A 679 31.15 -36.05 -25.70
CA SER A 679 32.41 -36.79 -25.73
C SER A 679 32.14 -38.24 -25.29
N LEU A 680 32.24 -39.17 -26.23
CA LEU A 680 31.92 -40.58 -26.07
C LEU A 680 33.17 -41.44 -26.25
N SER A 681 33.36 -42.43 -25.39
CA SER A 681 34.35 -43.50 -25.52
C SER A 681 33.62 -44.84 -25.49
N ILE A 682 33.72 -45.60 -26.57
CA ILE A 682 33.10 -46.91 -26.76
C ILE A 682 34.20 -47.96 -26.78
N SER A 683 34.22 -48.81 -25.75
CA SER A 683 35.19 -49.88 -25.60
C SER A 683 34.49 -51.23 -25.68
N ALA A 684 34.95 -52.13 -26.55
CA ALA A 684 34.46 -53.50 -26.61
C ALA A 684 35.17 -54.39 -25.58
N GLN A 685 34.43 -55.07 -24.71
CA GLN A 685 34.98 -56.01 -23.72
C GLN A 685 35.09 -57.42 -24.29
N SER A 686 33.99 -57.92 -24.86
CA SER A 686 33.94 -59.24 -25.48
C SER A 686 33.21 -59.18 -26.81
N VAL A 687 33.66 -60.00 -27.76
CA VAL A 687 33.15 -60.08 -29.13
C VAL A 687 32.93 -61.54 -29.50
N SER A 688 31.75 -61.87 -29.99
CA SER A 688 31.33 -63.22 -30.39
C SER A 688 30.31 -63.14 -31.52
N SER A 689 30.73 -63.48 -32.75
CA SER A 689 29.92 -63.37 -33.97
C SER A 689 29.29 -61.98 -34.16
N PRO A 690 30.09 -60.89 -34.14
CA PRO A 690 29.55 -59.56 -34.22
C PRO A 690 28.89 -59.33 -35.58
N SER A 691 27.71 -58.71 -35.58
CA SER A 691 26.96 -58.43 -36.81
C SER A 691 26.02 -57.24 -36.68
N GLY A 692 25.75 -56.58 -37.81
CA GLY A 692 24.81 -55.46 -37.92
C GLY A 692 25.43 -54.08 -37.67
N SER A 693 24.56 -53.08 -37.51
CA SER A 693 24.94 -51.67 -37.38
C SER A 693 25.40 -51.32 -35.97
N LEU A 694 26.45 -50.51 -35.82
CA LEU A 694 26.81 -49.94 -34.51
C LEU A 694 25.85 -48.78 -34.19
N THR A 695 24.82 -49.03 -33.40
CA THR A 695 23.95 -47.97 -32.87
C THR A 695 24.14 -47.86 -31.37
N ILE A 696 24.56 -46.69 -30.89
CA ILE A 696 24.81 -46.41 -29.48
C ILE A 696 23.79 -45.42 -28.93
N GLY A 697 23.42 -45.58 -27.66
CA GLY A 697 22.46 -44.74 -26.97
C GLY A 697 22.25 -45.24 -25.54
N TYR A 698 21.35 -44.68 -24.75
CA TYR A 698 20.63 -43.45 -25.04
C TYR A 698 21.47 -42.25 -24.61
N ILE A 699 21.50 -41.20 -25.43
CA ILE A 699 22.10 -39.92 -25.07
C ILE A 699 21.09 -39.18 -24.17
N PRO A 700 21.43 -38.90 -22.90
CA PRO A 700 20.54 -38.23 -21.97
C PRO A 700 20.06 -36.87 -22.50
N GLY A 701 18.82 -36.52 -22.18
CA GLY A 701 18.18 -35.27 -22.60
C GLY A 701 17.68 -35.22 -24.05
N LEU A 702 18.08 -36.12 -24.93
CA LEU A 702 17.66 -36.07 -26.34
C LEU A 702 16.41 -36.90 -26.66
N SER A 703 15.89 -37.67 -25.71
CA SER A 703 14.76 -38.57 -25.95
C SER A 703 13.49 -37.81 -26.33
N GLY A 704 12.86 -38.20 -27.45
CA GLY A 704 11.65 -37.55 -27.97
C GLY A 704 11.87 -36.16 -28.59
N THR A 705 13.10 -35.67 -28.66
CA THR A 705 13.43 -34.38 -29.31
C THR A 705 13.58 -34.54 -30.83
N SER A 706 13.60 -33.41 -31.54
CA SER A 706 13.94 -33.34 -32.96
C SER A 706 15.30 -32.69 -33.14
N VAL A 707 16.19 -33.32 -33.92
CA VAL A 707 17.51 -32.76 -34.22
C VAL A 707 17.39 -31.77 -35.37
N ARG A 708 17.82 -30.53 -35.14
CA ARG A 708 17.95 -29.50 -36.19
C ARG A 708 19.23 -29.72 -36.99
N HIS A 709 20.34 -29.93 -36.29
CA HIS A 709 21.66 -30.08 -36.88
C HIS A 709 22.55 -30.92 -35.96
N HIS A 710 23.52 -31.64 -36.54
CA HIS A 710 24.57 -32.30 -35.76
C HIS A 710 25.90 -32.31 -36.53
N ASN A 711 27.02 -32.33 -35.80
CA ASN A 711 28.36 -32.42 -36.35
C ASN A 711 29.21 -33.53 -35.70
N VAL A 712 28.55 -34.47 -35.01
CA VAL A 712 29.21 -35.56 -34.27
C VAL A 712 30.09 -36.37 -35.23
N ARG A 713 31.34 -36.58 -34.85
CA ARG A 713 32.31 -37.30 -35.67
C ARG A 713 33.11 -38.29 -34.83
N THR A 714 33.63 -39.31 -35.50
CA THR A 714 34.66 -40.17 -34.93
C THR A 714 35.99 -39.41 -34.89
N GLU A 715 36.55 -39.23 -33.71
CA GLU A 715 37.86 -38.58 -33.52
C GLU A 715 39.00 -39.61 -33.49
N PHE A 716 38.72 -40.79 -32.95
CA PHE A 716 39.71 -41.85 -32.80
C PHE A 716 39.03 -43.21 -32.91
N TYR A 717 39.71 -44.16 -33.55
CA TYR A 717 39.32 -45.56 -33.53
C TYR A 717 40.58 -46.43 -33.55
N ASN A 718 40.54 -47.55 -32.84
CA ASN A 718 41.68 -48.46 -32.75
C ASN A 718 41.23 -49.92 -32.60
N ASN A 719 42.13 -50.83 -32.97
CA ASN A 719 41.98 -52.27 -32.78
C ASN A 719 40.69 -52.83 -33.43
N LEU A 720 40.37 -52.34 -34.64
CA LEU A 720 39.37 -52.93 -35.54
C LEU A 720 40.05 -53.92 -36.51
N ASN A 721 39.31 -54.95 -36.93
CA ASN A 721 39.80 -55.99 -37.83
C ASN A 721 40.32 -55.39 -39.15
N THR A 722 41.54 -55.76 -39.53
CA THR A 722 42.25 -55.21 -40.71
C THR A 722 41.53 -55.45 -42.04
N THR A 723 40.58 -56.39 -42.11
CA THR A 723 39.72 -56.61 -43.30
C THR A 723 38.78 -55.44 -43.59
N MET A 724 38.64 -54.47 -42.68
CA MET A 724 37.89 -53.22 -42.88
C MET A 724 38.52 -52.28 -43.93
N GLN A 725 39.71 -52.58 -44.46
CA GLN A 725 40.40 -51.84 -45.53
C GLN A 725 40.63 -50.34 -45.27
N ARG A 726 40.83 -49.95 -44.00
CA ARG A 726 41.01 -48.54 -43.56
C ARG A 726 39.83 -47.60 -43.91
N ALA A 727 38.61 -48.12 -44.07
CA ALA A 727 37.42 -47.27 -44.16
C ALA A 727 37.25 -46.45 -42.86
N GLN A 728 37.06 -45.14 -42.98
CA GLN A 728 36.83 -44.26 -41.83
C GLN A 728 35.41 -44.47 -41.28
N PRO A 729 35.21 -44.61 -39.95
CA PRO A 729 33.89 -44.55 -39.33
C PRO A 729 33.31 -43.14 -39.39
N TYR A 730 32.02 -43.05 -39.71
CA TYR A 730 31.21 -41.83 -39.75
C TYR A 730 30.00 -42.01 -38.84
N VAL A 731 29.48 -40.90 -38.32
CA VAL A 731 28.37 -40.90 -37.36
C VAL A 731 27.18 -40.17 -37.99
N ASN A 732 25.99 -40.72 -37.78
CA ASN A 732 24.73 -40.04 -38.04
C ASN A 732 23.78 -40.23 -36.84
N ILE A 733 22.69 -39.47 -36.81
CA ILE A 733 21.59 -39.73 -35.88
C ILE A 733 20.95 -41.09 -36.23
N GLY A 734 20.59 -41.85 -35.20
CA GLY A 734 19.89 -43.13 -35.33
C GLY A 734 18.39 -42.97 -35.61
N ASP A 735 17.60 -43.97 -35.22
CA ASP A 735 16.14 -43.96 -35.41
C ASP A 735 15.44 -42.92 -34.51
N SER A 736 16.11 -42.49 -33.45
CA SER A 736 15.70 -41.42 -32.55
C SER A 736 16.87 -40.50 -32.21
N ALA A 737 16.56 -39.26 -31.78
CA ALA A 737 17.55 -38.21 -31.51
C ALA A 737 18.57 -38.57 -30.40
N ASP A 738 18.21 -39.47 -29.49
CA ASP A 738 19.06 -40.00 -28.42
C ASP A 738 19.92 -41.19 -28.84
N GLN A 739 20.00 -41.50 -30.14
CA GLN A 739 20.81 -42.58 -30.68
C GLN A 739 21.80 -42.06 -31.73
N LEU A 740 23.01 -42.62 -31.73
CA LEU A 740 24.01 -42.41 -32.77
C LEU A 740 24.26 -43.70 -33.53
N ARG A 741 24.08 -43.65 -34.85
CA ARG A 741 24.36 -44.72 -35.78
C ARG A 741 25.72 -44.49 -36.41
N VAL A 742 26.64 -45.42 -36.20
CA VAL A 742 27.99 -45.36 -36.75
C VAL A 742 28.10 -46.30 -37.95
N TYR A 743 28.47 -45.73 -39.09
CA TYR A 743 28.60 -46.43 -40.36
C TYR A 743 30.01 -46.21 -40.94
N ARG A 744 30.33 -46.88 -42.04
CA ARG A 744 31.58 -46.64 -42.78
C ARG A 744 31.28 -46.38 -44.25
N LEU A 745 32.18 -45.67 -44.93
CA LEU A 745 32.13 -45.54 -46.38
C LEU A 745 33.03 -46.58 -47.04
N ALA A 746 32.45 -47.41 -47.93
CA ALA A 746 33.20 -48.38 -48.71
C ALA A 746 32.58 -48.57 -50.10
N ASP A 747 33.43 -48.64 -51.12
CA ASP A 747 33.02 -48.76 -52.53
C ASP A 747 32.05 -47.64 -53.00
N GLY A 748 32.14 -46.45 -52.39
CA GLY A 748 31.24 -45.33 -52.66
C GLY A 748 29.86 -45.42 -52.00
N LEU A 749 29.63 -46.41 -51.14
CA LEU A 749 28.36 -46.62 -50.43
C LEU A 749 28.53 -46.50 -48.91
N SER A 750 27.47 -46.04 -48.24
CA SER A 750 27.33 -46.15 -46.79
C SER A 750 27.03 -47.60 -46.41
N LYS A 751 27.85 -48.19 -45.54
CA LYS A 751 27.67 -49.56 -45.03
C LYS A 751 27.53 -49.56 -43.51
N ASP A 752 26.48 -50.20 -43.03
CA ASP A 752 26.10 -50.28 -41.62
C ASP A 752 26.49 -51.63 -40.99
N ASP A 753 27.76 -51.97 -41.15
CA ASP A 753 28.36 -53.26 -40.77
C ASP A 753 29.59 -53.07 -39.88
N LEU A 754 29.76 -51.88 -39.28
CA LEU A 754 30.97 -51.52 -38.52
C LEU A 754 31.28 -52.50 -37.37
N LEU A 755 30.24 -53.03 -36.71
CA LEU A 755 30.40 -54.00 -35.61
C LEU A 755 31.10 -55.29 -36.07
N GLU A 756 30.93 -55.73 -37.32
CA GLU A 756 31.56 -56.95 -37.85
C GLU A 756 33.09 -56.91 -37.78
N TYR A 757 33.65 -55.71 -37.67
CA TYR A 757 35.09 -55.46 -37.57
C TYR A 757 35.55 -55.21 -36.13
N PHE A 758 34.67 -55.23 -35.14
CA PHE A 758 35.08 -55.12 -33.75
C PHE A 758 35.83 -56.39 -33.31
N MET A 759 36.81 -56.19 -32.43
CA MET A 759 37.59 -57.21 -31.74
C MET A 759 37.53 -56.93 -30.23
N SER A 760 37.94 -57.88 -29.40
CA SER A 760 38.11 -57.61 -27.97
C SER A 760 39.10 -56.44 -27.79
N ASN A 761 38.73 -55.44 -26.98
CA ASN A 761 39.43 -54.17 -26.80
C ASN A 761 39.44 -53.23 -28.02
N SER A 762 38.49 -53.33 -28.96
CA SER A 762 38.25 -52.21 -29.89
C SER A 762 37.85 -50.96 -29.11
N ASP A 763 38.41 -49.81 -29.52
CA ASP A 763 38.11 -48.50 -28.94
C ASP A 763 37.65 -47.55 -30.05
N LEU A 764 36.59 -46.81 -29.80
CA LEU A 764 36.01 -45.83 -30.69
C LEU A 764 35.63 -44.59 -29.88
N ARG A 765 36.16 -43.43 -30.25
CA ARG A 765 35.85 -42.15 -29.59
C ARG A 765 35.15 -41.21 -30.54
N MET A 766 34.09 -40.59 -30.05
CA MET A 766 33.28 -39.65 -30.81
C MET A 766 33.13 -38.35 -30.04
N VAL A 767 33.19 -37.24 -30.78
CA VAL A 767 33.02 -35.89 -30.23
C VAL A 767 32.21 -35.04 -31.20
N GLY A 768 31.46 -34.08 -30.66
CA GLY A 768 30.75 -33.08 -31.45
C GLY A 768 29.43 -32.69 -30.81
N ASP A 769 28.66 -31.90 -31.53
CA ASP A 769 27.47 -31.23 -31.05
C ASP A 769 26.22 -31.79 -31.71
N ILE A 770 25.15 -31.88 -30.94
CA ILE A 770 23.79 -32.09 -31.42
C ILE A 770 22.98 -30.84 -31.03
N GLU A 771 22.48 -30.12 -32.03
CA GLU A 771 21.53 -29.02 -31.83
C GLU A 771 20.11 -29.56 -32.02
N ILE A 772 19.30 -29.46 -30.97
CA ILE A 772 17.88 -29.80 -31.03
C ILE A 772 17.05 -28.59 -31.51
N GLU A 773 15.87 -28.86 -32.05
CA GLU A 773 14.88 -27.81 -32.25
C GLU A 773 14.50 -27.19 -30.88
N PRO A 774 14.47 -25.86 -30.76
CA PRO A 774 14.08 -25.16 -29.54
C PRO A 774 12.72 -25.63 -29.07
N TYR A 775 12.63 -25.89 -27.77
CA TYR A 775 11.37 -26.23 -27.14
C TYR A 775 10.39 -25.05 -27.23
N ASN A 776 9.34 -25.19 -28.05
CA ASN A 776 8.27 -24.21 -28.13
C ASN A 776 7.16 -24.59 -27.14
N PHE A 777 7.21 -24.01 -25.94
CA PHE A 777 6.20 -24.25 -24.92
C PHE A 777 4.87 -23.60 -25.31
N SER A 778 3.92 -24.40 -25.78
CA SER A 778 2.52 -24.02 -25.94
C SER A 778 1.66 -24.87 -25.02
N ARG A 779 0.63 -24.29 -24.40
CA ARG A 779 -0.28 -25.07 -23.56
C ARG A 779 -1.21 -25.91 -24.43
N SER A 780 -1.28 -27.20 -24.11
CA SER A 780 -2.22 -28.13 -24.73
C SER A 780 -3.67 -27.70 -24.50
N VAL A 781 -4.58 -28.22 -25.32
CA VAL A 781 -6.02 -27.98 -25.22
C VAL A 781 -6.71 -29.28 -24.82
N THR A 782 -7.51 -29.23 -23.77
CA THR A 782 -8.40 -30.32 -23.37
C THR A 782 -9.82 -30.04 -23.83
N VAL A 783 -10.41 -30.95 -24.59
CA VAL A 783 -11.79 -30.87 -25.07
C VAL A 783 -12.67 -31.82 -24.27
N VAL A 784 -13.68 -31.28 -23.60
CA VAL A 784 -14.68 -32.05 -22.83
C VAL A 784 -16.08 -31.69 -23.32
N GLY A 785 -16.97 -32.68 -23.36
CA GLY A 785 -18.33 -32.43 -23.83
C GLY A 785 -19.07 -33.65 -24.34
N HIS A 786 -20.24 -33.38 -24.93
CA HIS A 786 -21.06 -34.40 -25.59
C HIS A 786 -20.73 -34.52 -27.08
N SER A 787 -21.71 -34.97 -27.88
CA SER A 787 -21.60 -35.28 -29.31
C SER A 787 -21.11 -34.15 -30.21
N PHE A 788 -21.12 -32.90 -29.76
CA PHE A 788 -20.57 -31.77 -30.53
C PHE A 788 -19.05 -31.77 -30.54
N CYS A 789 -18.44 -32.40 -29.53
CA CYS A 789 -17.00 -32.54 -29.40
C CYS A 789 -16.50 -33.90 -29.90
N THR A 790 -17.37 -34.78 -30.41
CA THR A 790 -16.98 -36.12 -30.88
C THR A 790 -16.64 -36.15 -32.36
N SER A 791 -15.83 -35.18 -32.78
CA SER A 791 -15.40 -35.05 -34.16
C SER A 791 -13.88 -35.01 -34.25
N ASP A 792 -13.31 -36.01 -34.93
CA ASP A 792 -11.90 -36.02 -35.29
C ASP A 792 -11.55 -34.80 -36.14
N VAL A 793 -12.49 -34.31 -36.97
CA VAL A 793 -12.32 -33.13 -37.83
C VAL A 793 -12.16 -31.85 -37.03
N MET A 794 -13.00 -31.62 -36.01
CA MET A 794 -12.89 -30.42 -35.16
C MET A 794 -11.57 -30.40 -34.41
N SER A 795 -11.21 -31.51 -33.74
CA SER A 795 -9.96 -31.60 -32.96
C SER A 795 -8.72 -31.49 -33.86
N THR A 796 -8.76 -32.09 -35.04
CA THR A 796 -7.68 -31.99 -36.04
C THR A 796 -7.51 -30.56 -36.56
N GLU A 797 -8.61 -29.87 -36.83
CA GLU A 797 -8.56 -28.48 -37.29
C GLU A 797 -8.11 -27.53 -36.17
N LEU A 798 -8.51 -27.76 -34.91
CA LEU A 798 -8.00 -27.02 -33.74
C LEU A 798 -6.49 -27.18 -33.58
N ASN A 799 -5.96 -28.41 -33.68
CA ASN A 799 -4.52 -28.67 -33.67
C ASN A 799 -3.80 -27.88 -34.77
N ARG A 800 -4.33 -27.93 -36.01
CA ARG A 800 -3.77 -27.20 -37.15
C ARG A 800 -3.77 -25.68 -36.95
N LEU A 801 -4.84 -25.14 -36.35
CA LEU A 801 -5.03 -23.70 -36.16
C LEU A 801 -4.22 -23.15 -34.98
N LEU A 802 -4.08 -23.92 -33.89
CA LEU A 802 -3.43 -23.49 -32.66
C LEU A 802 -1.95 -23.92 -32.57
N GLY A 803 -1.54 -24.95 -33.32
CA GLY A 803 -0.18 -25.47 -33.27
C GLY A 803 0.17 -26.18 -31.97
N THR A 804 -0.83 -26.67 -31.23
CA THR A 804 -0.66 -27.33 -29.93
C THR A 804 -1.40 -28.66 -29.86
N ASP A 805 -1.05 -29.49 -28.87
CA ASP A 805 -1.65 -30.81 -28.67
C ASP A 805 -3.11 -30.70 -28.20
N ILE A 806 -3.97 -31.55 -28.77
CA ILE A 806 -5.41 -31.57 -28.47
C ILE A 806 -5.75 -32.90 -27.80
N TYR A 807 -6.14 -32.84 -26.53
CA TYR A 807 -6.59 -33.99 -25.75
C TYR A 807 -8.12 -34.00 -25.69
N ASN A 808 -8.75 -34.90 -26.44
CA ASN A 808 -10.22 -34.95 -26.51
C ASN A 808 -10.80 -36.08 -25.64
N PHE A 809 -11.49 -35.70 -24.56
CA PHE A 809 -12.14 -36.59 -23.59
C PHE A 809 -13.65 -36.75 -23.83
N ALA A 810 -14.21 -36.05 -24.81
CA ALA A 810 -15.65 -36.03 -25.07
C ALA A 810 -16.21 -37.42 -25.43
N ARG A 811 -17.53 -37.59 -25.32
CA ARG A 811 -18.24 -38.77 -25.83
C ARG A 811 -19.66 -38.42 -26.29
N GLY A 812 -20.07 -38.98 -27.42
CA GLY A 812 -21.43 -38.85 -27.94
C GLY A 812 -22.41 -39.48 -26.96
N GLY A 813 -23.46 -38.76 -26.59
CA GLY A 813 -24.39 -39.20 -25.55
C GLY A 813 -23.81 -39.21 -24.13
N ALA A 814 -22.71 -38.50 -23.85
CA ALA A 814 -22.29 -38.28 -22.45
C ALA A 814 -23.33 -37.42 -21.72
N SER A 815 -23.68 -37.81 -20.50
CA SER A 815 -24.42 -36.93 -19.59
C SER A 815 -23.49 -35.84 -19.05
N ASP A 816 -24.07 -34.79 -18.49
CA ASP A 816 -23.31 -33.72 -17.83
C ASP A 816 -22.41 -34.25 -16.70
N VAL A 817 -22.92 -35.24 -15.94
CA VAL A 817 -22.18 -35.92 -14.87
C VAL A 817 -21.01 -36.70 -15.44
N GLU A 818 -21.20 -37.43 -16.54
CA GLU A 818 -20.09 -38.15 -17.19
C GLU A 818 -19.02 -37.18 -17.70
N VAL A 819 -19.42 -36.04 -18.27
CA VAL A 819 -18.47 -35.01 -18.74
C VAL A 819 -17.64 -34.51 -17.55
N ALA A 820 -18.28 -34.20 -16.41
CA ALA A 820 -17.58 -33.79 -15.20
C ALA A 820 -16.66 -34.89 -14.63
N MET A 821 -17.11 -36.14 -14.62
CA MET A 821 -16.29 -37.29 -14.20
C MET A 821 -15.09 -37.51 -15.13
N SER A 822 -15.24 -37.28 -16.44
CA SER A 822 -14.18 -37.52 -17.43
C SER A 822 -12.93 -36.66 -17.26
N GLN A 823 -13.10 -35.51 -16.59
CA GLN A 823 -12.02 -34.61 -16.19
C GLN A 823 -11.77 -34.63 -14.67
N GLU A 824 -12.17 -35.70 -14.00
CA GLU A 824 -11.95 -35.90 -12.56
C GLU A 824 -12.60 -34.85 -11.64
N ALA A 825 -13.57 -34.07 -12.12
CA ALA A 825 -14.21 -33.01 -11.32
C ALA A 825 -15.21 -33.55 -10.28
N ILE A 826 -15.78 -34.73 -10.53
CA ILE A 826 -16.71 -35.41 -9.64
C ILE A 826 -16.33 -36.89 -9.51
N THR A 827 -16.49 -37.46 -8.32
CA THR A 827 -16.37 -38.90 -8.05
C THR A 827 -17.69 -39.48 -7.54
N ARG A 828 -17.82 -40.81 -7.56
CA ARG A 828 -18.99 -41.55 -7.09
C ARG A 828 -18.60 -42.70 -6.17
N GLN A 829 -19.56 -43.19 -5.39
CA GLN A 829 -19.35 -44.31 -4.46
C GLN A 829 -20.15 -45.51 -4.93
N TYR A 830 -19.49 -46.67 -5.08
CA TYR A 830 -20.15 -47.93 -5.42
C TYR A 830 -19.60 -49.09 -4.59
N ALA A 831 -20.35 -50.18 -4.52
CA ALA A 831 -19.91 -51.46 -3.98
C ALA A 831 -19.83 -52.49 -5.10
N PRO A 832 -18.84 -53.41 -5.11
CA PRO A 832 -18.91 -54.58 -5.97
C PRO A 832 -20.05 -55.49 -5.50
N VAL A 833 -20.87 -55.98 -6.45
CA VAL A 833 -21.88 -57.00 -6.17
C VAL A 833 -21.17 -58.25 -5.65
N GLY A 834 -21.52 -58.68 -4.43
CA GLY A 834 -20.84 -59.76 -3.71
C GLY A 834 -19.68 -59.32 -2.80
N GLY A 835 -19.46 -58.00 -2.64
CA GLY A 835 -18.56 -57.44 -1.61
C GLY A 835 -17.06 -57.58 -1.86
N SER A 836 -16.65 -58.03 -3.05
CA SER A 836 -15.22 -58.10 -3.41
C SER A 836 -14.96 -57.82 -4.89
N ILE A 837 -13.83 -57.17 -5.17
CA ILE A 837 -13.28 -57.07 -6.52
C ILE A 837 -12.50 -58.36 -6.80
N PRO A 838 -12.87 -59.16 -7.83
CA PRO A 838 -12.33 -60.50 -8.06
C PRO A 838 -10.89 -60.46 -8.53
N ALA A 839 -10.09 -61.48 -8.20
CA ALA A 839 -8.66 -61.58 -8.55
C ALA A 839 -8.34 -61.32 -10.05
N SER A 840 -9.27 -61.70 -10.93
CA SER A 840 -9.27 -61.39 -12.35
C SER A 840 -10.72 -61.33 -12.87
N GLY A 841 -10.95 -60.69 -14.01
CA GLY A 841 -12.27 -60.56 -14.62
C GLY A 841 -13.07 -59.34 -14.17
N SER A 842 -14.37 -59.34 -14.48
CA SER A 842 -15.27 -58.19 -14.28
C SER A 842 -16.20 -58.40 -13.08
N VAL A 843 -16.63 -57.30 -12.45
CA VAL A 843 -17.62 -57.30 -11.37
C VAL A 843 -18.63 -56.17 -11.58
N ALA A 844 -19.92 -56.49 -11.41
CA ALA A 844 -20.98 -55.49 -11.44
C ALA A 844 -20.94 -54.63 -10.17
N LEU A 845 -21.34 -53.36 -10.28
CA LEU A 845 -21.35 -52.40 -9.19
C LEU A 845 -22.79 -52.05 -8.78
N THR A 846 -22.96 -51.67 -7.51
CA THR A 846 -24.22 -51.18 -6.92
C THR A 846 -23.98 -49.87 -6.15
N PRO A 847 -24.89 -48.89 -6.15
CA PRO A 847 -26.22 -48.92 -6.78
C PRO A 847 -26.19 -48.84 -8.31
N THR A 848 -27.30 -49.25 -8.93
CA THR A 848 -27.63 -48.89 -10.32
C THR A 848 -28.11 -47.44 -10.35
N GLU A 849 -27.87 -46.73 -11.46
CA GLU A 849 -28.15 -45.30 -11.54
C GLU A 849 -28.83 -44.91 -12.86
N VAL A 850 -29.66 -43.87 -12.79
CA VAL A 850 -30.35 -43.28 -13.94
C VAL A 850 -29.62 -42.00 -14.36
N GLY A 851 -29.29 -41.89 -15.65
CA GLY A 851 -28.85 -40.63 -16.25
C GLY A 851 -27.40 -40.22 -15.96
N ILE A 852 -26.60 -41.07 -15.31
CA ILE A 852 -25.16 -40.82 -15.10
C ILE A 852 -24.36 -41.25 -16.33
N PHE A 853 -24.50 -42.51 -16.73
CA PHE A 853 -23.89 -43.05 -17.93
C PHE A 853 -24.98 -43.55 -18.86
N TRP A 854 -24.80 -43.34 -20.16
CA TRP A 854 -25.65 -43.99 -21.16
C TRP A 854 -25.27 -45.46 -21.30
N ASN A 855 -26.19 -46.29 -21.81
CA ASN A 855 -25.93 -47.71 -22.08
C ASN A 855 -24.75 -47.86 -23.07
N GLY A 856 -23.80 -48.74 -22.74
CA GLY A 856 -22.61 -48.97 -23.56
C GLY A 856 -21.49 -47.92 -23.38
N ALA A 857 -21.59 -47.04 -22.38
CA ALA A 857 -20.48 -46.16 -22.02
C ALA A 857 -19.30 -47.00 -21.50
N THR A 858 -18.09 -46.67 -21.94
CA THR A 858 -16.86 -47.32 -21.50
C THR A 858 -15.77 -46.29 -21.25
N GLY A 859 -14.80 -46.64 -20.43
CA GLY A 859 -13.64 -45.79 -20.18
C GLY A 859 -12.67 -46.36 -19.17
N LYS A 860 -11.53 -45.69 -18.99
CA LYS A 860 -10.56 -45.99 -17.94
C LYS A 860 -11.01 -45.37 -16.62
N CYS A 861 -10.80 -46.08 -15.53
CA CYS A 861 -11.22 -45.68 -14.19
C CYS A 861 -10.32 -46.27 -13.11
N ILE A 862 -10.46 -45.78 -11.89
CA ILE A 862 -9.97 -46.40 -10.66
C ILE A 862 -11.15 -46.68 -9.74
N PHE A 863 -11.18 -47.89 -9.18
CA PHE A 863 -12.20 -48.30 -8.22
C PHE A 863 -11.56 -49.06 -7.06
N GLY A 864 -11.78 -48.60 -5.82
CA GLY A 864 -11.21 -49.24 -4.63
C GLY A 864 -9.68 -49.30 -4.63
N GLY A 865 -9.02 -48.31 -5.24
CA GLY A 865 -7.56 -48.25 -5.36
C GLY A 865 -6.97 -49.05 -6.52
N ILE A 866 -7.80 -49.68 -7.36
CA ILE A 866 -7.35 -50.54 -8.47
C ILE A 866 -7.71 -49.88 -9.82
N ASP A 867 -6.71 -49.69 -10.68
CA ASP A 867 -6.93 -49.21 -12.05
C ASP A 867 -7.58 -50.29 -12.92
N GLY A 868 -8.50 -49.85 -13.78
CA GLY A 868 -9.25 -50.73 -14.66
C GLY A 868 -10.07 -49.98 -15.71
N THR A 869 -10.93 -50.72 -16.39
CA THR A 869 -11.95 -50.20 -17.29
C THR A 869 -13.33 -50.37 -16.70
N PHE A 870 -14.25 -49.46 -17.00
CA PHE A 870 -15.67 -49.68 -16.77
C PHE A 870 -16.42 -49.85 -18.08
N SER A 871 -17.55 -50.53 -17.99
CA SER A 871 -18.60 -50.55 -19.00
C SER A 871 -19.96 -50.40 -18.33
N THR A 872 -20.97 -49.96 -19.06
CA THR A 872 -22.34 -49.86 -18.54
C THR A 872 -23.30 -50.75 -19.30
N THR A 873 -24.21 -51.40 -18.56
CA THR A 873 -25.28 -52.22 -19.11
C THR A 873 -26.62 -51.65 -18.67
N LEU A 874 -27.57 -51.51 -19.61
CA LEU A 874 -28.94 -51.11 -19.33
C LEU A 874 -29.65 -52.19 -18.49
N VAL A 875 -30.16 -51.81 -17.32
CA VAL A 875 -30.89 -52.69 -16.39
C VAL A 875 -32.40 -52.47 -16.46
N ASN A 876 -32.82 -51.24 -16.80
CA ASN A 876 -34.22 -50.92 -17.04
C ASN A 876 -34.37 -49.94 -18.22
N ALA A 877 -34.93 -50.44 -19.32
CA ALA A 877 -35.11 -49.65 -20.54
C ALA A 877 -36.18 -48.55 -20.41
N GLY A 878 -37.14 -48.69 -19.50
CA GLY A 878 -38.20 -47.69 -19.31
C GLY A 878 -37.72 -46.44 -18.56
N THR A 879 -36.73 -46.59 -17.69
CA THR A 879 -36.16 -45.49 -16.88
C THR A 879 -34.78 -45.03 -17.38
N GLY A 880 -34.13 -45.80 -18.27
CA GLY A 880 -32.74 -45.54 -18.68
C GLY A 880 -31.72 -45.89 -17.60
N GLU A 881 -32.10 -46.73 -16.62
CA GLU A 881 -31.24 -47.14 -15.51
C GLU A 881 -30.12 -48.06 -16.01
N THR A 882 -28.89 -47.76 -15.61
CA THR A 882 -27.69 -48.51 -15.99
C THR A 882 -26.94 -49.06 -14.78
N GLN A 883 -26.27 -50.19 -15.00
CA GLN A 883 -25.37 -50.82 -14.05
C GLN A 883 -23.93 -50.69 -14.56
N LEU A 884 -23.04 -50.20 -13.71
CA LEU A 884 -21.61 -50.20 -13.97
C LEU A 884 -21.03 -51.60 -13.78
N VAL A 885 -20.11 -51.96 -14.66
CA VAL A 885 -19.31 -53.18 -14.60
C VAL A 885 -17.84 -52.76 -14.64
N PHE A 886 -17.10 -53.09 -13.59
CA PHE A 886 -15.67 -52.80 -13.47
C PHE A 886 -14.84 -54.03 -13.83
N THR A 887 -13.77 -53.82 -14.61
CA THR A 887 -12.78 -54.84 -14.98
C THR A 887 -11.40 -54.29 -14.68
N ARG A 888 -10.61 -54.96 -13.83
CA ARG A 888 -9.24 -54.53 -13.50
C ARG A 888 -8.29 -54.72 -14.68
N ASP A 889 -7.31 -53.83 -14.82
CA ASP A 889 -6.34 -53.87 -15.94
C ASP A 889 -5.33 -55.03 -15.80
N SER A 890 -4.95 -55.39 -14.57
CA SER A 890 -3.98 -56.44 -14.26
C SER A 890 -4.53 -57.45 -13.25
N ALA A 891 -4.26 -58.74 -13.44
CA ALA A 891 -4.62 -59.77 -12.47
C ALA A 891 -3.85 -59.60 -11.15
N GLY A 892 -4.48 -59.95 -10.02
CA GLY A 892 -3.90 -59.81 -8.68
C GLY A 892 -4.77 -60.47 -7.61
N SER A 893 -4.52 -60.20 -6.33
CA SER A 893 -5.36 -60.72 -5.25
C SER A 893 -6.78 -60.12 -5.27
N ALA A 894 -7.76 -60.87 -4.77
CA ALA A 894 -9.11 -60.34 -4.57
C ALA A 894 -9.09 -59.25 -3.49
N VAL A 895 -9.89 -58.19 -3.67
CA VAL A 895 -9.93 -57.04 -2.74
C VAL A 895 -11.32 -56.95 -2.13
N SER A 896 -11.43 -57.11 -0.81
CA SER A 896 -12.70 -56.99 -0.09
C SER A 896 -13.12 -55.53 0.04
N VAL A 897 -14.38 -55.22 -0.29
CA VAL A 897 -15.00 -53.89 -0.18
C VAL A 897 -16.30 -54.06 0.60
N SER A 898 -16.27 -53.82 1.91
CA SER A 898 -17.36 -54.15 2.83
C SER A 898 -18.57 -53.21 2.80
N THR A 899 -18.42 -52.01 2.23
CA THR A 899 -19.50 -51.01 2.11
C THR A 899 -19.54 -50.41 0.72
N THR A 900 -18.86 -49.28 0.48
CA THR A 900 -18.69 -48.65 -0.83
C THR A 900 -17.24 -48.17 -0.96
N ALA A 901 -16.76 -48.05 -2.18
CA ALA A 901 -15.47 -47.50 -2.53
C ALA A 901 -15.62 -46.42 -3.59
N THR A 902 -14.64 -45.53 -3.63
CA THR A 902 -14.63 -44.42 -4.59
C THR A 902 -14.36 -44.96 -5.99
N PHE A 903 -15.21 -44.54 -6.93
CA PHE A 903 -15.07 -44.69 -8.36
C PHE A 903 -14.74 -43.33 -8.96
N ALA A 904 -13.63 -43.28 -9.69
CA ALA A 904 -13.23 -42.09 -10.45
C ALA A 904 -12.84 -42.51 -11.86
N MET A 905 -13.30 -41.76 -12.86
CA MET A 905 -12.81 -41.94 -14.22
C MET A 905 -11.39 -41.39 -14.33
N ARG A 906 -10.60 -41.92 -15.26
CA ARG A 906 -9.26 -41.42 -15.56
C ARG A 906 -9.29 -40.58 -16.85
N PRO A 907 -8.49 -39.49 -16.94
CA PRO A 907 -8.49 -38.58 -18.08
C PRO A 907 -7.74 -39.21 -19.26
N TYR A 908 -8.45 -40.03 -20.03
CA TYR A 908 -7.96 -40.68 -21.23
C TYR A 908 -8.66 -40.09 -22.46
N THR A 909 -7.87 -39.84 -23.51
CA THR A 909 -8.42 -39.45 -24.81
C THR A 909 -9.31 -40.54 -25.37
N ARG A 910 -10.41 -40.15 -26.03
CA ARG A 910 -11.35 -41.07 -26.67
C ARG A 910 -11.33 -41.01 -28.19
N PHE A 911 -10.72 -39.96 -28.75
CA PHE A 911 -10.64 -39.70 -30.18
C PHE A 911 -9.21 -39.55 -30.65
N ASN A 912 -8.98 -39.84 -31.92
CA ASN A 912 -7.70 -39.59 -32.56
C ASN A 912 -7.63 -38.13 -33.00
N THR A 913 -6.49 -37.52 -32.78
CA THR A 913 -6.14 -36.21 -33.33
C THR A 913 -4.86 -36.36 -34.14
N ASN A 914 -4.46 -35.32 -34.87
CA ASN A 914 -3.20 -35.33 -35.63
C ASN A 914 -1.98 -35.71 -34.79
N THR A 915 -1.94 -35.31 -33.51
CA THR A 915 -0.76 -35.49 -32.65
C THR A 915 -0.99 -36.47 -31.48
N ILE A 916 -2.25 -36.67 -31.06
CA ILE A 916 -2.62 -37.49 -29.90
C ILE A 916 -3.58 -38.63 -30.32
N PRO A 917 -3.20 -39.91 -30.15
CA PRO A 917 -4.12 -41.03 -30.40
C PRO A 917 -5.17 -41.18 -29.29
N ALA A 918 -6.27 -41.87 -29.59
CA ALA A 918 -7.24 -42.33 -28.60
C ALA A 918 -6.58 -43.32 -27.60
N GLY A 919 -7.03 -43.31 -26.35
CA GLY A 919 -6.49 -44.15 -25.28
C GLY A 919 -5.19 -43.61 -24.65
N ARG A 920 -4.82 -42.35 -24.88
CA ARG A 920 -3.69 -41.70 -24.21
C ARG A 920 -4.12 -41.06 -22.89
N LYS A 921 -3.46 -41.42 -21.80
CA LYS A 921 -3.65 -40.77 -20.50
C LYS A 921 -3.07 -39.36 -20.54
N HIS A 922 -3.79 -38.38 -20.03
CA HIS A 922 -3.30 -37.01 -19.84
C HIS A 922 -3.59 -36.52 -18.43
N SER A 923 -2.64 -36.79 -17.51
CA SER A 923 -2.80 -36.42 -16.09
C SER A 923 -2.59 -34.94 -15.80
N LEU A 924 -2.01 -34.17 -16.73
CA LEU A 924 -1.78 -32.74 -16.58
C LEU A 924 -2.91 -31.89 -17.20
N HIS A 925 -4.00 -32.53 -17.63
CA HIS A 925 -5.10 -31.88 -18.34
C HIS A 925 -5.70 -30.67 -17.61
N ARG A 926 -5.58 -30.59 -16.28
CA ARG A 926 -6.11 -29.46 -15.48
C ARG A 926 -5.37 -28.14 -15.73
N ASP A 927 -4.15 -28.16 -16.25
CA ASP A 927 -3.36 -26.97 -16.59
C ASP A 927 -3.57 -26.49 -18.05
N ASP A 928 -4.28 -27.28 -18.87
CA ASP A 928 -4.55 -27.02 -20.29
C ASP A 928 -5.51 -25.83 -20.51
N ILE A 929 -5.69 -25.44 -21.78
CA ILE A 929 -6.85 -24.65 -22.17
C ILE A 929 -8.05 -25.57 -22.32
N TYR A 930 -9.16 -25.32 -21.61
CA TYR A 930 -10.35 -26.16 -21.75
C TYR A 930 -11.29 -25.66 -22.83
N ILE A 931 -11.85 -26.56 -23.62
CA ILE A 931 -13.05 -26.32 -24.42
C ILE A 931 -14.16 -27.19 -23.82
N VAL A 932 -15.18 -26.54 -23.27
CA VAL A 932 -16.33 -27.20 -22.65
C VAL A 932 -17.56 -26.99 -23.51
N TRP A 933 -18.13 -28.08 -23.99
CA TRP A 933 -19.36 -28.09 -24.79
C TRP A 933 -20.34 -29.14 -24.23
N GLY A 934 -21.24 -28.71 -23.35
CA GLY A 934 -22.09 -29.59 -22.56
C GLY A 934 -23.51 -29.06 -22.37
N GLY A 935 -24.43 -29.93 -21.95
CA GLY A 935 -25.80 -29.53 -21.59
C GLY A 935 -26.89 -30.06 -22.52
N ARG A 936 -26.60 -30.39 -23.80
CA ARG A 936 -27.66 -30.82 -24.73
C ARG A 936 -28.33 -32.15 -24.39
N ASN A 937 -27.59 -33.02 -23.69
CA ASN A 937 -28.08 -34.30 -23.17
C ASN A 937 -28.75 -34.17 -21.79
N SER A 938 -28.93 -32.94 -21.29
CA SER A 938 -29.57 -32.67 -20.01
C SER A 938 -31.06 -32.44 -20.18
N THR A 939 -31.85 -33.05 -19.29
CA THR A 939 -33.26 -32.69 -19.09
C THR A 939 -33.44 -31.62 -18.01
N ASP A 940 -32.35 -31.24 -17.32
CA ASP A 940 -32.32 -30.22 -16.26
C ASP A 940 -31.11 -29.30 -16.45
N TYR A 941 -31.34 -28.19 -17.16
CA TYR A 941 -30.31 -27.18 -17.40
C TYR A 941 -29.81 -26.49 -16.12
N THR A 942 -30.60 -26.48 -15.04
CA THR A 942 -30.16 -25.91 -13.76
C THR A 942 -29.08 -26.80 -13.14
N ARG A 943 -29.29 -28.13 -13.18
CA ARG A 943 -28.28 -29.10 -12.76
C ARG A 943 -27.02 -29.01 -13.62
N TYR A 944 -27.15 -28.92 -14.94
CA TYR A 944 -26.00 -28.78 -15.84
C TYR A 944 -25.15 -27.54 -15.47
N VAL A 945 -25.78 -26.37 -15.27
CA VAL A 945 -25.05 -25.15 -14.89
C VAL A 945 -24.31 -25.35 -13.56
N SER A 946 -24.93 -26.00 -12.56
CA SER A 946 -24.27 -26.31 -11.29
C SER A 946 -23.04 -27.23 -11.45
N GLU A 947 -23.16 -28.26 -12.29
CA GLU A 947 -22.05 -29.18 -12.58
C GLU A 947 -20.95 -28.49 -13.41
N LEU A 948 -21.31 -27.55 -14.28
CA LEU A 948 -20.35 -26.73 -15.00
C LEU A 948 -19.51 -25.85 -14.07
N HIS A 949 -20.12 -25.23 -13.06
CA HIS A 949 -19.37 -24.53 -12.02
C HIS A 949 -18.40 -25.47 -11.28
N THR A 950 -18.84 -26.71 -11.01
CA THR A 950 -17.97 -27.74 -10.40
C THR A 950 -16.80 -28.11 -11.32
N MET A 951 -17.07 -28.26 -12.62
CA MET A 951 -16.04 -28.54 -13.62
C MET A 951 -14.99 -27.42 -13.68
N VAL A 952 -15.43 -26.16 -13.76
CA VAL A 952 -14.54 -25.00 -13.79
C VAL A 952 -13.72 -24.89 -12.50
N ALA A 953 -14.33 -25.16 -11.33
CA ALA A 953 -13.62 -25.15 -10.05
C ALA A 953 -12.53 -26.23 -9.94
N ASN A 954 -12.64 -27.33 -10.71
CA ASN A 954 -11.65 -28.40 -10.74
C ASN A 954 -10.48 -28.14 -11.72
N MET A 955 -10.58 -27.12 -12.58
CA MET A 955 -9.49 -26.73 -13.47
C MET A 955 -8.39 -25.99 -12.69
N HIS A 956 -7.13 -26.17 -13.09
CA HIS A 956 -5.98 -25.43 -12.53
C HIS A 956 -5.65 -24.19 -13.38
N THR A 957 -6.60 -23.76 -14.21
CA THR A 957 -6.45 -22.72 -15.20
C THR A 957 -7.70 -21.85 -15.26
N GLN A 958 -7.52 -20.58 -15.60
CA GLN A 958 -8.63 -19.67 -15.95
C GLN A 958 -8.85 -19.62 -17.47
N ARG A 959 -8.09 -20.43 -18.23
CA ARG A 959 -8.12 -20.49 -19.70
C ARG A 959 -9.08 -21.58 -20.13
N PHE A 960 -10.37 -21.23 -20.22
CA PHE A 960 -11.39 -22.15 -20.68
C PHE A 960 -12.41 -21.46 -21.59
N VAL A 961 -13.05 -22.22 -22.44
CA VAL A 961 -14.04 -21.77 -23.43
C VAL A 961 -15.36 -22.49 -23.14
N ILE A 962 -16.40 -21.73 -22.85
CA ILE A 962 -17.78 -22.25 -22.73
C ILE A 962 -18.47 -22.04 -24.07
N CYS A 963 -18.82 -23.14 -24.74
CA CYS A 963 -19.49 -23.10 -26.03
C CYS A 963 -21.02 -23.00 -25.86
N PRO A 964 -21.73 -22.17 -26.65
CA PRO A 964 -23.18 -22.14 -26.66
C PRO A 964 -23.77 -23.41 -27.27
N GLU A 965 -24.93 -23.83 -26.73
CA GLU A 965 -25.67 -24.97 -27.24
C GLU A 965 -26.52 -24.63 -28.47
N PHE A 966 -26.61 -25.60 -29.39
CA PHE A 966 -27.30 -25.42 -30.68
C PHE A 966 -28.74 -25.98 -30.63
N PRO A 967 -29.67 -25.38 -31.40
CA PRO A 967 -31.04 -25.86 -31.47
C PRO A 967 -31.17 -27.10 -32.36
N TYR A 968 -32.06 -28.02 -31.97
CA TYR A 968 -32.58 -29.04 -32.88
C TYR A 968 -33.39 -28.41 -34.02
N ASP A 969 -33.55 -29.12 -35.14
CA ASP A 969 -34.42 -28.71 -36.25
C ASP A 969 -35.89 -28.44 -35.86
N THR A 970 -36.35 -29.03 -34.77
CA THR A 970 -37.71 -28.84 -34.22
C THR A 970 -37.81 -27.70 -33.21
N GLU A 971 -36.69 -27.16 -32.73
CA GLU A 971 -36.64 -26.05 -31.76
C GLU A 971 -36.67 -24.70 -32.49
N THR A 972 -37.69 -24.51 -33.32
CA THR A 972 -37.87 -23.26 -34.07
C THR A 972 -38.33 -22.11 -33.17
N THR A 973 -38.15 -20.88 -33.63
CA THR A 973 -38.54 -19.65 -32.94
C THR A 973 -39.99 -19.74 -32.44
N GLY A 974 -40.20 -19.45 -31.17
CA GLY A 974 -41.51 -19.52 -30.51
C GLY A 974 -41.84 -20.87 -29.84
N THR A 975 -41.02 -21.91 -30.03
CA THR A 975 -41.18 -23.17 -29.30
C THR A 975 -40.63 -23.08 -27.86
N THR A 976 -41.15 -23.93 -26.97
CA THR A 976 -40.62 -24.07 -25.60
C THR A 976 -39.16 -24.48 -25.60
N GLY A 977 -38.77 -25.40 -26.51
CA GLY A 977 -37.37 -25.84 -26.64
C GLY A 977 -36.43 -24.70 -27.01
N ALA A 978 -36.79 -23.89 -28.02
CA ALA A 978 -36.01 -22.70 -28.39
C ALA A 978 -35.87 -21.69 -27.23
N THR A 979 -36.95 -21.49 -26.46
CA THR A 979 -36.97 -20.59 -25.30
C THR A 979 -36.05 -21.09 -24.19
N ASN A 980 -36.11 -22.39 -23.86
CA ASN A 980 -35.27 -23.00 -22.83
C ASN A 980 -33.79 -22.98 -23.21
N LEU A 981 -33.47 -23.24 -24.49
CA LEU A 981 -32.11 -23.19 -25.00
C LEU A 981 -31.53 -21.78 -24.96
N ALA A 982 -32.31 -20.77 -25.37
CA ALA A 982 -31.91 -19.38 -25.27
C ALA A 982 -31.66 -18.97 -23.81
N ALA A 983 -32.50 -19.44 -22.88
CA ALA A 983 -32.31 -19.21 -21.44
C ALA A 983 -31.02 -19.86 -20.92
N LEU A 984 -30.70 -21.09 -21.32
CA LEU A 984 -29.44 -21.75 -20.99
C LEU A 984 -28.24 -20.94 -21.50
N ASN A 985 -28.21 -20.61 -22.79
CA ASN A 985 -27.09 -19.86 -23.38
C ASN A 985 -26.90 -18.48 -22.74
N ASN A 986 -27.99 -17.79 -22.40
CA ASN A 986 -27.92 -16.52 -21.65
C ASN A 986 -27.38 -16.72 -20.23
N LYS A 987 -27.74 -17.82 -19.55
CA LYS A 987 -27.21 -18.14 -18.22
C LYS A 987 -25.71 -18.46 -18.27
N LEU A 988 -25.27 -19.26 -19.24
CA LEU A 988 -23.85 -19.56 -19.46
C LEU A 988 -23.03 -18.29 -19.70
N LYS A 989 -23.56 -17.38 -20.53
CA LYS A 989 -22.93 -16.08 -20.80
C LYS A 989 -22.88 -15.18 -19.56
N ALA A 990 -23.93 -15.17 -18.74
CA ALA A 990 -23.96 -14.38 -17.52
C ALA A 990 -23.00 -14.90 -16.44
N ASP A 991 -22.87 -16.23 -16.33
CA ASP A 991 -21.99 -16.87 -15.34
C ASP A 991 -20.51 -16.80 -15.73
N PHE A 992 -20.22 -16.86 -17.03
CA PHE A 992 -18.85 -16.91 -17.56
C PHE A 992 -18.61 -15.86 -18.66
N PRO A 993 -18.79 -14.55 -18.39
CA PRO A 993 -18.77 -13.52 -19.42
C PRO A 993 -17.43 -13.44 -20.18
N ASP A 994 -16.32 -13.72 -19.52
CA ASP A 994 -14.98 -13.67 -20.11
C ASP A 994 -14.57 -14.97 -20.82
N ASN A 995 -15.29 -16.07 -20.59
CA ASN A 995 -14.95 -17.40 -21.10
C ASN A 995 -16.02 -17.96 -22.05
N TYR A 996 -17.19 -17.33 -22.15
CA TYR A 996 -18.22 -17.65 -23.13
C TYR A 996 -17.72 -17.34 -24.55
N CYS A 997 -17.84 -18.30 -25.47
CA CYS A 997 -17.27 -18.23 -26.82
C CYS A 997 -17.97 -17.17 -27.68
N GLN A 998 -17.56 -15.92 -27.50
CA GLN A 998 -18.09 -14.73 -28.16
C GLN A 998 -16.97 -13.77 -28.55
N ILE A 999 -17.02 -13.29 -29.79
CA ILE A 999 -16.07 -12.31 -30.33
C ILE A 999 -16.86 -11.12 -30.86
N SER A 1000 -16.54 -9.92 -30.36
CA SER A 1000 -17.18 -8.66 -30.82
C SER A 1000 -18.72 -8.70 -30.85
N GLY A 1001 -19.32 -9.30 -29.82
CA GLY A 1001 -20.78 -9.39 -29.70
C GLY A 1001 -21.44 -10.54 -30.47
N VAL A 1002 -20.71 -11.29 -31.28
CA VAL A 1002 -21.20 -12.48 -32.01
C VAL A 1002 -20.74 -13.75 -31.29
N ASP A 1003 -21.68 -14.59 -30.85
CA ASP A 1003 -21.35 -15.89 -30.25
C ASP A 1003 -21.12 -16.99 -31.30
N LEU A 1004 -20.58 -18.13 -30.86
CA LEU A 1004 -20.30 -19.28 -31.73
C LEU A 1004 -21.54 -19.79 -32.50
N LEU A 1005 -22.73 -19.80 -31.89
CA LEU A 1005 -23.97 -20.23 -32.54
C LEU A 1005 -24.40 -19.22 -33.62
N GLN A 1006 -24.30 -17.91 -33.33
CA GLN A 1006 -24.58 -16.84 -34.28
C GLN A 1006 -23.59 -16.85 -35.45
N ASN A 1007 -22.30 -17.04 -35.16
CA ASN A 1007 -21.28 -17.22 -36.19
C ASN A 1007 -21.61 -18.43 -37.07
N PHE A 1008 -21.97 -19.57 -36.48
CA PHE A 1008 -22.34 -20.77 -37.23
C PHE A 1008 -23.55 -20.53 -38.15
N LYS A 1009 -24.60 -19.89 -37.64
CA LYS A 1009 -25.78 -19.48 -38.42
C LYS A 1009 -25.43 -18.54 -39.57
N SER A 1010 -24.47 -17.64 -39.38
CA SER A 1010 -24.05 -16.70 -40.43
C SER A 1010 -23.39 -17.36 -41.66
N LYS A 1011 -22.96 -18.63 -41.54
CA LYS A 1011 -22.30 -19.39 -42.61
C LYS A 1011 -23.28 -20.16 -43.51
N TYR A 1012 -24.58 -19.87 -43.42
CA TYR A 1012 -25.61 -20.45 -44.28
C TYR A 1012 -25.38 -20.15 -45.76
N ASN A 1013 -25.87 -21.01 -46.66
CA ASN A 1013 -25.85 -20.75 -48.09
C ASN A 1013 -27.08 -19.92 -48.50
N PRO A 1014 -26.94 -18.62 -48.85
CA PRO A 1014 -28.09 -17.79 -49.21
C PRO A 1014 -28.74 -18.19 -50.54
N ALA A 1015 -28.04 -18.95 -51.39
CA ALA A 1015 -28.59 -19.49 -52.63
C ALA A 1015 -29.42 -20.77 -52.40
N TYR A 1016 -29.37 -21.37 -51.21
CA TYR A 1016 -30.12 -22.56 -50.86
C TYR A 1016 -31.35 -22.20 -50.01
N ALA A 1017 -32.54 -22.33 -50.59
CA ALA A 1017 -33.80 -21.95 -49.94
C ALA A 1017 -34.05 -22.69 -48.59
N GLY A 1018 -33.51 -23.91 -48.44
CA GLY A 1018 -33.59 -24.67 -47.19
C GLY A 1018 -32.88 -23.97 -46.04
N ASP A 1019 -31.67 -23.48 -46.27
CA ASP A 1019 -30.88 -22.74 -45.29
C ASP A 1019 -31.54 -21.40 -44.94
N VAL A 1020 -32.05 -20.67 -45.93
CA VAL A 1020 -32.80 -19.41 -45.70
C VAL A 1020 -34.00 -19.66 -44.78
N THR A 1021 -34.70 -20.78 -44.97
CA THR A 1021 -35.83 -21.18 -44.13
C THR A 1021 -35.39 -21.51 -42.70
N ASP A 1022 -34.29 -22.26 -42.55
CA ASP A 1022 -33.75 -22.62 -41.24
C ASP A 1022 -33.32 -21.37 -40.44
N ILE A 1023 -32.67 -20.42 -41.10
CA ILE A 1023 -32.30 -19.13 -40.48
C ILE A 1023 -33.53 -18.33 -40.07
N ALA A 1024 -34.56 -18.26 -40.92
CA ALA A 1024 -35.82 -17.58 -40.59
C ALA A 1024 -36.53 -18.25 -39.39
N ASN A 1025 -36.42 -19.57 -39.27
CA ASN A 1025 -36.93 -20.33 -38.13
C ASN A 1025 -36.04 -20.21 -36.87
N GLY A 1026 -34.89 -19.53 -36.94
CA GLY A 1026 -33.98 -19.36 -35.81
C GLY A 1026 -33.16 -20.60 -35.47
N ILE A 1027 -33.03 -21.57 -36.38
CA ILE A 1027 -32.26 -22.80 -36.20
C ILE A 1027 -30.97 -22.77 -37.04
N THR A 1028 -30.11 -23.77 -36.91
CA THR A 1028 -28.86 -23.87 -37.65
C THR A 1028 -29.10 -24.33 -39.10
N PRO A 1029 -28.29 -23.89 -40.08
CA PRO A 1029 -28.48 -24.24 -41.48
C PRO A 1029 -28.35 -25.75 -41.70
N ARG A 1030 -29.33 -26.39 -42.34
CA ARG A 1030 -29.25 -27.82 -42.67
C ARG A 1030 -28.07 -28.17 -43.56
N SER A 1031 -27.58 -27.25 -44.40
CA SER A 1031 -26.39 -27.51 -45.23
C SER A 1031 -25.08 -27.60 -44.43
N LEU A 1032 -25.09 -27.20 -43.15
CA LEU A 1032 -23.94 -27.32 -42.24
C LEU A 1032 -24.11 -28.44 -41.22
N ARG A 1033 -25.23 -29.17 -41.24
CA ARG A 1033 -25.50 -30.28 -40.33
C ARG A 1033 -25.45 -31.63 -41.05
N GLU A 1034 -25.08 -32.68 -40.33
CA GLU A 1034 -25.16 -34.06 -40.83
C GLU A 1034 -26.48 -34.75 -40.48
N ASP A 1035 -27.12 -34.31 -39.39
CA ASP A 1035 -28.43 -34.76 -38.97
C ASP A 1035 -29.29 -33.58 -38.48
N ASN A 1036 -30.27 -33.83 -37.61
CA ASN A 1036 -31.15 -32.80 -37.10
C ASN A 1036 -30.51 -31.83 -36.09
N LEU A 1037 -29.24 -32.03 -35.73
CA LEU A 1037 -28.55 -31.25 -34.69
C LEU A 1037 -27.06 -31.01 -34.98
N HIS A 1038 -26.33 -32.08 -35.30
CA HIS A 1038 -24.87 -32.09 -35.24
C HIS A 1038 -24.23 -31.38 -36.44
N PRO A 1039 -23.13 -30.63 -36.21
CA PRO A 1039 -22.34 -30.07 -37.29
C PRO A 1039 -21.80 -31.17 -38.21
N SER A 1040 -21.86 -30.93 -39.51
CA SER A 1040 -21.33 -31.86 -40.51
C SER A 1040 -19.81 -32.03 -40.42
N GLU A 1041 -19.35 -33.27 -40.48
CA GLU A 1041 -17.91 -33.59 -40.55
C GLU A 1041 -17.33 -33.52 -41.97
N THR A 1042 -18.21 -33.59 -42.97
CA THR A 1042 -17.86 -33.49 -44.40
C THR A 1042 -18.67 -32.39 -45.07
N LEU A 1043 -18.24 -31.94 -46.26
CA LEU A 1043 -18.93 -30.90 -47.00
C LEU A 1043 -20.26 -31.46 -47.54
N GLN A 1044 -21.38 -31.01 -46.98
CA GLN A 1044 -22.70 -31.47 -47.38
C GLN A 1044 -23.15 -30.87 -48.72
N PRO A 1045 -24.09 -31.52 -49.44
CA PRO A 1045 -24.70 -30.94 -50.63
C PRO A 1045 -25.30 -29.55 -50.34
N ASN A 1046 -24.98 -28.57 -51.20
CA ASN A 1046 -25.34 -27.15 -51.03
C ASN A 1046 -24.68 -26.44 -49.83
N GLY A 1047 -23.81 -27.09 -49.07
CA GLY A 1047 -23.00 -26.47 -48.04
C GLY A 1047 -21.84 -25.66 -48.65
N LEU A 1048 -21.51 -24.51 -48.04
CA LEU A 1048 -20.32 -23.73 -48.40
C LEU A 1048 -19.10 -24.09 -47.55
N TYR A 1049 -19.33 -24.75 -46.40
CA TYR A 1049 -18.33 -25.07 -45.39
C TYR A 1049 -18.61 -26.43 -44.77
N ILE A 1050 -17.59 -27.00 -44.12
CA ILE A 1050 -17.74 -28.16 -43.23
C ILE A 1050 -18.11 -27.63 -41.84
N GLY A 1051 -19.23 -28.08 -41.28
CA GLY A 1051 -19.77 -27.57 -40.00
C GLY A 1051 -18.74 -27.65 -38.86
N ALA A 1052 -18.11 -28.81 -38.67
CA ALA A 1052 -17.10 -28.99 -37.63
C ALA A 1052 -15.91 -28.00 -37.73
N LYS A 1053 -15.51 -27.63 -38.96
CA LYS A 1053 -14.43 -26.66 -39.20
C LYS A 1053 -14.84 -25.22 -38.90
N VAL A 1054 -16.11 -24.86 -39.16
CA VAL A 1054 -16.65 -23.55 -38.78
C VAL A 1054 -16.56 -23.34 -37.27
N ASN A 1055 -16.85 -24.38 -36.49
CA ASN A 1055 -16.73 -24.32 -35.03
C ASN A 1055 -15.27 -24.21 -34.58
N ALA A 1056 -14.38 -25.07 -35.12
CA ALA A 1056 -12.96 -25.06 -34.78
C ALA A 1056 -12.30 -23.69 -35.06
N ASP A 1057 -12.60 -23.08 -36.22
CA ASP A 1057 -12.07 -21.77 -36.60
C ASP A 1057 -12.47 -20.68 -35.61
N PHE A 1058 -13.75 -20.60 -35.23
CA PHE A 1058 -14.22 -19.57 -34.31
C PHE A 1058 -13.71 -19.78 -32.88
N ILE A 1059 -13.66 -21.02 -32.40
CA ILE A 1059 -13.07 -21.34 -31.08
C ILE A 1059 -11.58 -20.99 -31.06
N ALA A 1060 -10.82 -21.32 -32.12
CA ALA A 1060 -9.41 -20.96 -32.21
C ALA A 1060 -9.21 -19.43 -32.26
N GLN A 1061 -10.06 -18.70 -32.98
CA GLN A 1061 -10.05 -17.23 -32.97
C GLN A 1061 -10.31 -16.67 -31.58
N PHE A 1062 -11.26 -17.24 -30.83
CA PHE A 1062 -11.54 -16.84 -29.45
C PHE A 1062 -10.31 -17.05 -28.56
N ILE A 1063 -9.72 -18.25 -28.58
CA ILE A 1063 -8.51 -18.60 -27.80
C ILE A 1063 -7.36 -17.64 -28.13
N LYS A 1064 -7.12 -17.35 -29.42
CA LYS A 1064 -6.09 -16.40 -29.86
C LYS A 1064 -6.39 -14.97 -29.43
N SER A 1065 -7.65 -14.54 -29.47
CA SER A 1065 -8.05 -13.19 -29.02
C SER A 1065 -7.81 -12.97 -27.53
N LYS A 1066 -7.75 -14.05 -26.74
CA LYS A 1066 -7.42 -14.03 -25.31
C LYS A 1066 -5.92 -14.13 -25.03
N GLY A 1067 -5.09 -14.29 -26.07
CA GLY A 1067 -3.64 -14.48 -25.93
C GLY A 1067 -3.24 -15.83 -25.33
N TRP A 1068 -4.11 -16.85 -25.41
CA TRP A 1068 -3.84 -18.16 -24.79
C TRP A 1068 -3.07 -19.11 -25.71
N GLY A 1069 -3.15 -18.93 -27.03
CA GLY A 1069 -2.47 -19.77 -28.02
C GLY A 1069 -1.28 -19.05 -28.65
N GLY A 1070 -0.11 -19.20 -28.04
CA GLY A 1070 1.14 -18.59 -28.50
C GLY A 1070 2.31 -19.01 -27.64
#